data_AF-A0A6I9QIE4-F1
#
_entry.id   AF-A0A6I9QIE4-F1
#
_cell.length_a   1.000
_cell.length_b   1.000
_cell.length_c   1.000
_cell.angle_alpha   90.00
_cell.angle_beta   90.00
_cell.angle_gamma   90.00
#
_symmetry.space_group_name_H-M   'P 1'
#
loop_
_entity.id
_entity.type
_entity.pdbx_description
1 polymer ?
#
loop_
_entity_poly.entity_id
_entity_poly.type
_entity_poly.pdbx_seq_one_letter_code
_entity_poly.pdbx_strand_id
1 'polypeptide(L)'
;MEMALQPRRPSFCRMMLFGGTRFEIRPATQSFLWCKEFTRIRIMPPLAASSEYSRRRPRRSSIPRMKDSHPRGFAPRPQVGTGIQKKDQCDVGEKEESESASSSKYSLSSSGINERKVAGGGVKRRVDVLEEAEEKSYGEDDKDKKTFTGMSSAAADDYETDGQRAEDEEDQVGLRKQHLEVIDMIATAGKQPTASLSERKEEVVVGRDVEISKNEELGKINEHAAITESDMEESLMKQKADIDAQTHKQMLEHLADENFSSGNKVFVVPEAVKSDEVIEIFFNRSLSALVNEPDVLIKGAFNGWRWKFFTEKMHKTELQGDWWSCQLSVPKEAYKIDFVFFNGGNIYENNDSKDFSLPVEGEMDELAFEDILLKEKQWELEKRAAEEAERERKAEEQCQREAEKAASEADRAQAKVEVEKKREALHRVMKLAKSVDDVWYIEPNVFKGGDMVRLYYNRSSRPLAHATEIWIHGGHNNWIHGLSIVERLLRSEEKDGDWWYAEVVVPDHALVLDWVFANGPPQKANMYDNNNSRDFHATVPNCILGDLFWIEEEHRIYRKLQEERKLKEEAVRKKAEKTARLKAETKERTMKMFLLSQKHIVYTEPLDIRAGSMVTVFYNPSNTVLSGKPEVWFRCSFNRWTHHRGPLPPQKMVHADNASHLKVTVKVPFDAYMMDFVFSEREDGGIYDNKNGMDYHIPVSGGILKEPPMHIVHIAVEMAPIAKVGGLGDVVTSLSRAVQDLGHNVDIILPKYDCMNLSNVNDFHFRRSFGWGGTEIKVWFGKVEGLSVYFLEPSNGMFSVGCIYGRNDGDRFGFFCHAALEFLLQSGSCPDILHCHDWSSAPVAWLFKEHYMHYGLSNARVIFTIHNLEFGVHNIGKAMAQADKATTVSHTYSKEVSGNPPISPHLFKFHGILNGIDPDIWDPFNDNFIPVSYTSENVVEGKKAAKEALQQRLGLRRSDIPLVGIISRLTVQKGIHLIKHGIWRTLDRNGQVVLLGSAPDPRIQNDFVNLANQLHSSHSDCARLCLTYDEPLSHLIYAGADFILVPSLFEPCGLTQLIAMRYGSIPVVRKTGGLYDTVFDVDNDKQRAQAQGLEPNGFSFDGADPGGVDYALNRAISAWYDGREWFNSLCKRVMEQDWSWNRPALDYMELYHAARK
;
A
#
# COMPACT_ATOMS: atom_id res chain seq x y z
N MET A 1 -14.23 48.48 -9.69
CA MET A 1 -13.79 49.81 -9.21
C MET A 1 -12.43 49.61 -8.58
N GLU A 2 -11.44 50.42 -8.94
CA GLU A 2 -10.07 50.26 -8.46
C GLU A 2 -9.91 50.81 -7.03
N MET A 3 -8.95 50.27 -6.27
CA MET A 3 -7.77 51.02 -5.79
C MET A 3 -6.74 50.04 -5.21
N ALA A 4 -5.46 50.39 -5.27
CA ALA A 4 -4.35 49.54 -4.81
C ALA A 4 -3.78 50.03 -3.47
N LEU A 5 -3.20 49.11 -2.68
CA LEU A 5 -2.40 49.43 -1.49
C LEU A 5 -1.12 48.59 -1.44
N GLN A 6 0.01 49.25 -1.20
CA GLN A 6 1.29 48.64 -0.84
C GLN A 6 1.42 48.51 0.68
N PRO A 7 2.28 47.60 1.17
CA PRO A 7 3.05 47.89 2.38
C PRO A 7 4.56 47.57 2.27
N ARG A 8 5.34 48.65 2.37
CA ARG A 8 6.57 48.84 3.18
C ARG A 8 7.48 47.65 3.50
N ARG A 9 8.77 47.80 3.17
CA ARG A 9 9.90 47.11 3.83
C ARG A 9 10.19 47.69 5.23
N PRO A 10 10.68 46.90 6.20
CA PRO A 10 11.60 47.33 7.24
C PRO A 10 13.07 47.12 6.80
N SER A 11 14.02 47.86 7.38
CA SER A 11 15.46 47.69 7.14
C SER A 11 16.29 48.29 8.28
N PHE A 12 17.13 47.51 8.95
CA PHE A 12 18.10 48.05 9.92
C PHE A 12 19.30 47.13 10.20
N CYS A 13 20.51 47.69 10.03
CA CYS A 13 21.82 47.19 10.51
C CYS A 13 22.29 45.77 10.09
N ARG A 14 23.59 45.43 10.18
CA ARG A 14 24.75 46.19 10.68
C ARG A 14 25.97 46.03 9.76
N MET A 15 26.77 47.08 9.63
CA MET A 15 28.01 47.07 8.85
C MET A 15 29.22 46.75 9.74
N MET A 16 30.14 45.91 9.26
CA MET A 16 31.51 45.73 9.76
C MET A 16 32.42 45.50 8.55
N LEU A 17 33.59 46.16 8.53
CA LEU A 17 34.66 45.99 7.55
C LEU A 17 35.97 45.81 8.32
N PHE A 18 36.88 44.97 7.83
CA PHE A 18 38.32 45.27 7.59
C PHE A 18 39.17 44.00 7.44
N GLY A 19 40.18 44.05 6.56
CA GLY A 19 41.29 43.08 6.48
C GLY A 19 41.01 41.77 5.72
N GLY A 20 41.77 41.34 4.72
CA GLY A 20 42.73 42.09 3.88
C GLY A 20 44.14 41.52 3.79
N THR A 21 44.38 40.58 2.87
CA THR A 21 45.72 40.19 2.38
C THR A 21 45.66 39.83 0.89
N ARG A 22 46.56 40.41 0.08
CA ARG A 22 46.94 39.93 -1.25
C ARG A 22 48.23 39.12 -1.14
N PHE A 23 48.48 38.21 -2.09
CA PHE A 23 49.81 38.10 -2.71
C PHE A 23 49.69 37.65 -4.17
N GLU A 24 50.74 37.92 -4.96
CA GLU A 24 50.79 37.75 -6.42
C GLU A 24 51.68 36.57 -6.82
N ILE A 25 51.41 35.94 -7.97
CA ILE A 25 52.44 35.27 -8.80
C ILE A 25 52.19 35.61 -10.28
N ARG A 26 53.27 35.79 -11.05
CA ARG A 26 53.28 36.04 -12.51
C ARG A 26 54.06 34.93 -13.28
N PRO A 27 53.96 34.84 -14.62
CA PRO A 27 54.16 33.57 -15.36
C PRO A 27 55.51 33.39 -16.10
N ALA A 28 55.83 32.13 -16.41
CA ALA A 28 56.75 31.60 -17.44
C ALA A 28 56.37 30.11 -17.69
N THR A 29 56.07 29.54 -18.88
CA THR A 29 56.68 29.45 -20.24
C THR A 29 57.76 28.38 -20.42
N GLN A 30 57.43 27.29 -21.14
CA GLN A 30 58.20 26.45 -22.12
C GLN A 30 57.39 25.13 -22.31
N SER A 31 57.01 24.60 -23.50
CA SER A 31 57.70 24.23 -24.77
C SER A 31 58.67 23.05 -24.60
N PHE A 32 58.69 21.96 -25.38
CA PHE A 32 58.24 21.65 -26.77
C PHE A 32 57.57 20.23 -26.82
N LEU A 33 57.19 19.56 -27.94
CA LEU A 33 57.42 19.72 -29.40
C LEU A 33 56.18 19.23 -30.21
N TRP A 34 56.24 19.28 -31.55
CA TRP A 34 55.06 19.37 -32.42
C TRP A 34 55.26 18.80 -33.83
N CYS A 35 54.32 17.97 -34.32
CA CYS A 35 53.98 17.74 -35.73
C CYS A 35 52.57 17.10 -35.79
N LYS A 36 51.58 17.71 -36.47
CA LYS A 36 51.14 17.46 -37.87
C LYS A 36 50.43 16.09 -38.05
N GLU A 37 49.29 16.00 -38.74
CA GLU A 37 48.78 16.89 -39.81
C GLU A 37 47.28 17.28 -39.67
N PHE A 38 46.75 18.10 -40.59
CA PHE A 38 45.43 18.74 -40.49
C PHE A 38 44.81 18.92 -41.88
N THR A 39 43.50 18.66 -42.04
CA THR A 39 42.75 19.05 -43.25
C THR A 39 41.38 19.62 -42.89
N ARG A 40 40.96 20.71 -43.55
CA ARG A 40 39.77 21.52 -43.21
C ARG A 40 38.68 21.43 -44.27
N ILE A 41 37.42 21.26 -43.87
CA ILE A 41 36.21 21.75 -44.58
C ILE A 41 35.11 22.03 -43.51
N ARG A 42 34.13 22.94 -43.63
CA ARG A 42 34.08 24.38 -44.00
C ARG A 42 32.66 24.88 -43.63
N ILE A 43 32.50 26.09 -43.05
CA ILE A 43 31.20 26.63 -42.61
C ILE A 43 30.62 27.61 -43.66
N MET A 44 29.28 27.63 -43.84
CA MET A 44 28.35 28.72 -44.30
C MET A 44 27.05 28.11 -44.88
N PRO A 45 25.93 28.85 -45.11
CA PRO A 45 25.06 29.57 -44.15
C PRO A 45 23.54 29.21 -44.38
N PRO A 46 22.55 29.77 -43.64
CA PRO A 46 21.13 29.41 -43.81
C PRO A 46 20.39 30.18 -44.93
N LEU A 47 19.23 29.64 -45.35
CA LEU A 47 18.30 30.23 -46.34
C LEU A 47 16.83 30.07 -45.88
N ALA A 48 15.91 30.85 -46.46
CA ALA A 48 14.50 30.97 -46.07
C ALA A 48 13.54 30.92 -47.29
N ALA A 49 12.25 31.24 -47.06
CA ALA A 49 11.11 31.22 -48.02
C ALA A 49 10.51 29.80 -48.28
N SER A 50 9.21 29.61 -48.59
CA SER A 50 8.03 30.52 -48.61
C SER A 50 6.71 29.72 -48.50
N SER A 51 5.58 30.42 -48.33
CA SER A 51 4.21 29.86 -48.37
C SER A 51 3.59 29.77 -49.78
N GLU A 52 2.31 29.38 -49.86
CA GLU A 52 1.49 29.11 -51.08
C GLU A 52 1.73 27.72 -51.73
N TYR A 53 0.82 27.07 -52.50
CA TYR A 53 -0.40 27.51 -53.21
C TYR A 53 -1.63 26.56 -53.04
N SER A 54 -2.64 26.70 -53.92
CA SER A 54 -4.05 26.29 -53.73
C SER A 54 -4.53 25.04 -54.50
N ARG A 55 -5.58 24.40 -53.97
CA ARG A 55 -6.62 23.52 -54.57
C ARG A 55 -6.48 23.10 -56.06
N ARG A 56 -6.54 21.77 -56.36
CA ARG A 56 -7.56 21.15 -57.27
C ARG A 56 -7.46 19.60 -57.42
N ARG A 57 -8.51 19.02 -58.02
CA ARG A 57 -8.87 17.58 -58.15
C ARG A 57 -7.95 16.75 -59.07
N PRO A 58 -7.83 15.41 -58.86
CA PRO A 58 -7.39 14.44 -59.88
C PRO A 58 -8.56 13.79 -60.67
N ARG A 59 -8.30 13.26 -61.88
CA ARG A 59 -9.20 12.33 -62.60
C ARG A 59 -8.49 11.55 -63.74
N ARG A 60 -8.82 10.26 -63.87
CA ARG A 60 -8.66 9.35 -65.06
C ARG A 60 -7.26 8.92 -65.57
N SER A 61 -6.81 7.75 -65.08
CA SER A 61 -6.74 6.45 -65.80
C SER A 61 -6.29 6.33 -67.28
N SER A 62 -5.39 5.37 -67.56
CA SER A 62 -5.50 4.36 -68.65
C SER A 62 -4.55 3.14 -68.45
N ILE A 63 -4.80 2.03 -69.16
CA ILE A 63 -4.07 0.74 -69.11
C ILE A 63 -3.98 0.13 -70.53
N PRO A 64 -2.92 -0.61 -70.89
CA PRO A 64 -3.05 -1.86 -71.69
C PRO A 64 -2.24 -3.03 -71.08
N ARG A 65 -2.80 -4.24 -70.85
CA ARG A 65 -3.07 -5.38 -71.79
C ARG A 65 -1.80 -6.07 -72.31
N MET A 66 -1.69 -7.41 -72.33
CA MET A 66 -2.54 -8.43 -73.01
C MET A 66 -2.58 -9.78 -72.24
N LYS A 67 -3.70 -10.56 -72.19
CA LYS A 67 -4.33 -11.51 -73.16
C LYS A 67 -3.52 -12.82 -73.35
N ASP A 68 -4.08 -14.05 -73.39
CA ASP A 68 -5.45 -14.63 -73.20
C ASP A 68 -5.33 -15.94 -72.33
N SER A 69 -6.23 -16.93 -72.14
CA SER A 69 -7.52 -17.33 -72.76
C SER A 69 -8.48 -18.12 -71.81
N HIS A 70 -9.11 -19.21 -72.27
CA HIS A 70 -10.28 -19.94 -71.71
C HIS A 70 -10.30 -21.42 -72.24
N PRO A 71 -11.24 -22.37 -71.91
CA PRO A 71 -12.52 -22.27 -71.15
C PRO A 71 -12.97 -23.40 -70.17
N ARG A 72 -13.73 -23.00 -69.12
CA ARG A 72 -14.98 -23.57 -68.49
C ARG A 72 -15.15 -25.05 -68.03
N GLY A 73 -15.69 -25.21 -66.78
CA GLY A 73 -16.36 -26.42 -66.21
C GLY A 73 -15.45 -27.34 -65.35
N PHE A 74 -15.88 -28.26 -64.46
CA PHE A 74 -17.18 -28.94 -64.17
C PHE A 74 -17.28 -29.36 -62.66
N ALA A 75 -18.39 -29.08 -61.92
CA ALA A 75 -18.77 -29.54 -60.53
C ALA A 75 -20.27 -29.20 -60.25
N PRO A 76 -21.11 -29.84 -59.36
CA PRO A 76 -20.89 -30.07 -57.90
C PRO A 76 -21.26 -31.49 -57.35
N ARG A 77 -21.37 -31.62 -56.00
CA ARG A 77 -21.68 -32.83 -55.15
C ARG A 77 -23.15 -33.32 -55.23
N PRO A 78 -23.59 -34.46 -54.59
CA PRO A 78 -22.94 -35.70 -54.09
C PRO A 78 -23.67 -37.03 -54.50
N GLN A 79 -23.31 -38.20 -53.94
CA GLN A 79 -24.21 -39.15 -53.20
C GLN A 79 -23.74 -40.62 -53.21
N VAL A 80 -23.86 -41.29 -52.03
CA VAL A 80 -24.46 -42.65 -51.93
C VAL A 80 -25.38 -42.66 -50.71
N GLY A 81 -26.69 -42.73 -50.96
CA GLY A 81 -27.68 -43.23 -50.02
C GLY A 81 -28.57 -44.19 -50.79
N THR A 82 -28.53 -45.49 -50.50
CA THR A 82 -29.22 -46.52 -51.27
C THR A 82 -30.32 -47.20 -50.45
N GLY A 83 -31.58 -47.26 -50.89
CA GLY A 83 -32.19 -46.56 -52.04
C GLY A 83 -33.19 -47.41 -52.80
N ILE A 84 -34.47 -47.24 -52.48
CA ILE A 84 -35.63 -47.79 -53.19
C ILE A 84 -36.67 -46.65 -53.12
N GLN A 85 -36.90 -45.78 -54.12
CA GLN A 85 -36.64 -45.74 -55.59
C GLN A 85 -36.57 -44.23 -56.04
N LYS A 86 -36.15 -43.77 -57.24
CA LYS A 86 -35.63 -44.34 -58.52
C LYS A 86 -34.98 -43.23 -59.39
N LYS A 87 -34.08 -43.64 -60.32
CA LYS A 87 -33.73 -43.06 -61.65
C LYS A 87 -33.07 -41.65 -61.83
N ASP A 88 -31.79 -41.73 -62.27
CA ASP A 88 -31.18 -41.16 -63.51
C ASP A 88 -30.60 -39.70 -63.64
N GLN A 89 -29.25 -39.61 -63.59
CA GLN A 89 -28.26 -38.85 -64.45
C GLN A 89 -27.94 -37.31 -64.38
N CYS A 90 -26.64 -37.01 -64.13
CA CYS A 90 -25.69 -35.98 -64.67
C CYS A 90 -25.75 -34.42 -64.46
N ASP A 91 -24.54 -33.84 -64.27
CA ASP A 91 -23.95 -32.50 -64.58
C ASP A 91 -24.44 -31.10 -64.07
N VAL A 92 -23.68 -30.55 -63.09
CA VAL A 92 -22.87 -29.27 -63.13
C VAL A 92 -23.43 -27.81 -63.08
N GLY A 93 -22.74 -26.92 -62.32
CA GLY A 93 -22.83 -25.43 -62.34
C GLY A 93 -21.81 -24.67 -61.45
N GLU A 94 -21.49 -23.39 -61.78
CA GLU A 94 -20.47 -22.51 -61.12
C GLU A 94 -21.10 -21.26 -60.42
N LYS A 95 -20.40 -20.70 -59.40
CA LYS A 95 -20.25 -19.25 -59.06
C LYS A 95 -21.35 -18.31 -58.47
N GLU A 96 -20.85 -17.43 -57.58
CA GLU A 96 -20.97 -15.93 -57.47
C GLU A 96 -22.13 -15.12 -56.79
N GLU A 97 -21.68 -14.23 -55.88
CA GLU A 97 -21.91 -12.76 -55.74
C GLU A 97 -23.15 -12.08 -55.10
N SER A 98 -22.86 -10.84 -54.69
CA SER A 98 -23.72 -9.67 -54.38
C SER A 98 -24.50 -9.67 -53.04
N GLU A 99 -24.56 -8.60 -52.24
CA GLU A 99 -24.76 -7.14 -52.49
C GLU A 99 -26.20 -6.77 -52.91
N SER A 100 -26.83 -5.69 -52.43
CA SER A 100 -26.46 -4.72 -51.37
C SER A 100 -27.65 -3.86 -50.89
N ALA A 101 -27.43 -3.16 -49.76
CA ALA A 101 -27.84 -1.78 -49.45
C ALA A 101 -29.31 -1.27 -49.55
N SER A 102 -29.64 -0.44 -48.53
CA SER A 102 -30.56 0.72 -48.54
C SER A 102 -32.08 0.46 -48.65
N SER A 103 -32.97 1.03 -47.81
CA SER A 103 -33.16 2.45 -47.43
C SER A 103 -33.64 3.29 -48.64
N SER A 104 -34.79 3.98 -48.62
CA SER A 104 -35.38 4.73 -47.49
C SER A 104 -36.85 5.15 -47.69
N LYS A 105 -37.54 5.47 -46.58
CA LYS A 105 -38.55 6.55 -46.37
C LYS A 105 -39.65 6.84 -47.43
N TYR A 106 -40.91 6.91 -46.97
CA TYR A 106 -41.87 8.04 -47.08
C TYR A 106 -43.17 7.57 -46.37
N SER A 107 -43.54 8.07 -45.17
CA SER A 107 -44.22 9.34 -44.81
C SER A 107 -45.75 9.30 -44.89
N LEU A 108 -46.42 9.75 -43.81
CA LEU A 108 -47.68 10.54 -43.73
C LEU A 108 -48.89 10.17 -44.64
N SER A 109 -50.14 10.12 -44.16
CA SER A 109 -50.74 10.34 -42.83
C SER A 109 -52.25 10.02 -42.87
N SER A 110 -52.90 9.80 -41.71
CA SER A 110 -54.36 9.96 -41.42
C SER A 110 -55.36 9.48 -42.50
N SER A 111 -56.23 8.49 -42.30
CA SER A 111 -57.20 8.28 -41.20
C SER A 111 -58.16 7.14 -41.63
N GLY A 112 -58.97 6.48 -40.81
CA GLY A 112 -59.20 6.50 -39.36
C GLY A 112 -60.47 5.69 -38.99
N ILE A 113 -60.79 5.59 -37.69
CA ILE A 113 -62.07 5.11 -37.10
C ILE A 113 -62.32 3.57 -37.11
N ASN A 114 -62.59 3.06 -35.89
CA ASN A 114 -63.20 1.79 -35.46
C ASN A 114 -62.56 0.43 -35.90
N GLU A 115 -62.67 -0.66 -35.14
CA GLU A 115 -63.37 -0.86 -33.85
C GLU A 115 -62.57 -1.75 -32.86
N ARG A 116 -63.05 -1.91 -31.62
CA ARG A 116 -62.29 -2.49 -30.49
C ARG A 116 -62.99 -3.70 -29.85
N LYS A 117 -62.18 -4.70 -29.49
CA LYS A 117 -62.39 -5.71 -28.43
C LYS A 117 -63.60 -6.67 -28.57
N VAL A 118 -63.31 -7.96 -28.53
CA VAL A 118 -64.10 -8.93 -27.75
C VAL A 118 -63.45 -9.07 -26.36
N ALA A 119 -64.23 -9.31 -25.32
CA ALA A 119 -63.74 -9.46 -23.94
C ALA A 119 -64.62 -10.40 -23.11
N GLY A 120 -63.99 -11.12 -22.15
CA GLY A 120 -64.63 -11.76 -21.00
C GLY A 120 -65.58 -12.93 -21.28
N GLY A 121 -66.16 -13.50 -20.22
CA GLY A 121 -67.53 -14.03 -20.34
C GLY A 121 -67.95 -15.29 -19.58
N GLY A 122 -67.07 -16.25 -19.29
CA GLY A 122 -67.26 -17.28 -18.24
C GLY A 122 -68.43 -18.30 -18.27
N VAL A 123 -68.31 -19.25 -17.33
CA VAL A 123 -69.40 -19.92 -16.57
C VAL A 123 -70.16 -21.13 -17.18
N LYS A 124 -70.01 -22.29 -16.50
CA LYS A 124 -70.91 -23.48 -16.32
C LYS A 124 -70.96 -24.63 -17.36
N ARG A 125 -70.49 -25.79 -16.86
CA ARG A 125 -71.20 -27.09 -16.71
C ARG A 125 -71.34 -28.08 -17.90
N ARG A 126 -70.73 -29.27 -17.67
CA ARG A 126 -71.33 -30.63 -17.52
C ARG A 126 -71.04 -31.67 -18.61
N VAL A 127 -71.16 -32.93 -18.15
CA VAL A 127 -71.28 -34.22 -18.90
C VAL A 127 -69.96 -34.80 -19.41
N ASP A 128 -69.43 -35.76 -18.63
CA ASP A 128 -69.27 -37.20 -18.92
C ASP A 128 -68.54 -37.64 -20.23
N VAL A 129 -67.83 -38.77 -20.35
CA VAL A 129 -67.04 -39.73 -19.51
C VAL A 129 -66.58 -40.88 -20.48
N LEU A 130 -65.91 -41.95 -20.00
CA LEU A 130 -65.41 -43.15 -20.76
C LEU A 130 -64.11 -42.90 -21.56
N GLU A 131 -63.19 -43.84 -21.85
CA GLU A 131 -62.78 -45.22 -21.46
C GLU A 131 -61.40 -45.44 -22.16
N GLU A 132 -60.42 -46.31 -21.86
CA GLU A 132 -60.04 -47.42 -20.94
C GLU A 132 -58.46 -47.40 -20.91
N ALA A 133 -57.60 -48.08 -20.15
CA ALA A 133 -57.51 -49.12 -19.10
C ALA A 133 -56.32 -48.71 -18.16
N GLU A 134 -55.91 -49.29 -17.02
CA GLU A 134 -55.91 -50.64 -16.39
C GLU A 134 -54.83 -51.63 -16.88
N GLU A 135 -54.15 -52.42 -16.03
CA GLU A 135 -54.18 -52.67 -14.55
C GLU A 135 -52.70 -52.70 -14.01
N LYS A 136 -52.22 -52.94 -12.76
CA LYS A 136 -52.61 -53.44 -11.39
C LYS A 136 -51.43 -53.00 -10.44
N SER A 137 -51.21 -53.27 -9.13
CA SER A 137 -51.94 -53.50 -7.84
C SER A 137 -50.93 -54.13 -6.85
N TYR A 138 -50.89 -54.01 -5.51
CA TYR A 138 -51.63 -53.34 -4.40
C TYR A 138 -50.56 -52.78 -3.43
N GLY A 139 -50.81 -52.22 -2.23
CA GLY A 139 -52.01 -51.89 -1.44
C GLY A 139 -51.60 -50.95 -0.27
N GLU A 140 -52.44 -49.99 0.15
CA GLU A 140 -53.38 -50.09 1.32
C GLU A 140 -52.66 -49.82 2.67
N ASP A 141 -53.06 -48.91 3.58
CA ASP A 141 -54.15 -47.91 3.72
C ASP A 141 -53.57 -46.61 4.39
N ASP A 142 -54.03 -45.35 4.31
CA ASP A 142 -55.34 -44.63 4.37
C ASP A 142 -56.02 -44.55 5.77
N LYS A 143 -55.98 -43.37 6.47
CA LYS A 143 -56.92 -42.20 6.49
C LYS A 143 -58.25 -42.47 7.26
N ASP A 144 -59.02 -41.52 7.84
CA ASP A 144 -59.22 -40.07 7.57
C ASP A 144 -60.02 -39.29 8.68
N LYS A 145 -60.23 -37.97 8.47
CA LYS A 145 -61.39 -37.11 8.85
C LYS A 145 -61.73 -36.67 10.31
N LYS A 146 -61.39 -35.39 10.58
CA LYS A 146 -62.20 -34.26 11.14
C LYS A 146 -63.54 -34.51 11.89
N THR A 147 -63.74 -33.82 13.02
CA THR A 147 -64.63 -32.62 13.17
C THR A 147 -64.76 -32.13 14.64
N PHE A 148 -64.70 -30.80 14.90
CA PHE A 148 -65.73 -30.02 15.64
C PHE A 148 -65.41 -28.50 15.74
N THR A 149 -66.31 -27.73 16.36
CA THR A 149 -66.34 -26.25 16.46
C THR A 149 -66.34 -25.73 17.91
N GLY A 150 -65.82 -24.53 18.19
CA GLY A 150 -66.04 -23.82 19.46
C GLY A 150 -65.30 -22.48 19.59
N MET A 151 -65.91 -21.49 20.27
CA MET A 151 -65.38 -20.12 20.47
C MET A 151 -65.15 -19.79 21.95
N SER A 152 -64.16 -18.94 22.26
CA SER A 152 -64.13 -17.85 23.27
C SER A 152 -62.75 -17.69 23.94
N SER A 153 -62.30 -16.52 24.45
CA SER A 153 -62.48 -15.11 24.05
C SER A 153 -61.64 -14.18 24.97
N ALA A 154 -61.05 -13.12 24.38
CA ALA A 154 -60.68 -11.82 25.01
C ALA A 154 -59.47 -11.68 25.97
N ALA A 155 -58.73 -10.57 25.73
CA ALA A 155 -58.03 -9.68 26.68
C ALA A 155 -56.75 -10.17 27.43
N ALA A 156 -55.85 -9.30 27.92
CA ALA A 156 -55.42 -7.94 27.51
C ALA A 156 -54.20 -7.48 28.35
N ASP A 157 -53.37 -6.60 27.77
CA ASP A 157 -52.56 -5.49 28.34
C ASP A 157 -51.50 -5.69 29.49
N ASP A 158 -50.41 -4.93 29.31
CA ASP A 158 -49.58 -4.16 30.29
C ASP A 158 -48.52 -4.74 31.27
N TYR A 159 -47.28 -4.23 31.06
CA TYR A 159 -46.23 -3.68 31.95
C TYR A 159 -45.63 -4.38 33.22
N GLU A 160 -44.28 -4.28 33.26
CA GLU A 160 -43.38 -3.92 34.39
C GLU A 160 -42.74 -4.91 35.41
N THR A 161 -41.47 -4.56 35.72
CA THR A 161 -40.60 -4.79 36.91
C THR A 161 -40.35 -6.17 37.54
N ASP A 162 -39.07 -6.58 37.48
CA ASP A 162 -38.10 -6.82 38.59
C ASP A 162 -38.46 -7.74 39.80
N GLY A 163 -37.47 -8.53 40.29
CA GLY A 163 -37.57 -9.19 41.61
C GLY A 163 -37.04 -10.64 41.80
N GLN A 164 -35.75 -10.77 42.11
CA GLN A 164 -35.11 -11.66 43.13
C GLN A 164 -35.50 -13.18 43.35
N ARG A 165 -34.46 -14.04 43.20
CA ARG A 165 -33.96 -15.08 44.16
C ARG A 165 -34.72 -16.39 44.48
N ALA A 166 -33.98 -17.29 45.16
CA ALA A 166 -34.19 -18.70 45.55
C ALA A 166 -34.02 -19.73 44.40
N GLU A 167 -33.22 -20.81 44.49
CA GLU A 167 -32.92 -21.81 45.56
C GLU A 167 -34.06 -22.87 45.66
N ASP A 168 -33.81 -24.20 45.70
CA ASP A 168 -32.56 -24.95 45.91
C ASP A 168 -32.61 -26.42 45.37
N GLU A 169 -31.71 -27.30 45.86
CA GLU A 169 -31.52 -28.77 45.62
C GLU A 169 -30.69 -29.11 44.34
N GLU A 170 -29.38 -29.40 44.39
CA GLU A 170 -28.52 -30.34 45.18
C GLU A 170 -28.56 -31.83 44.76
N ASP A 171 -27.38 -32.36 44.38
CA ASP A 171 -26.80 -33.58 45.01
C ASP A 171 -25.26 -33.61 44.84
N GLN A 172 -24.53 -34.39 45.65
CA GLN A 172 -23.05 -34.35 45.81
C GLN A 172 -22.38 -35.75 45.61
N VAL A 173 -21.08 -36.07 45.82
CA VAL A 173 -19.88 -35.50 46.49
C VAL A 173 -18.62 -35.93 45.67
N GLY A 174 -17.73 -35.03 45.21
CA GLY A 174 -16.47 -34.70 45.90
C GLY A 174 -15.24 -35.54 45.44
N LEU A 175 -13.97 -35.29 45.83
CA LEU A 175 -13.38 -34.37 46.81
C LEU A 175 -11.88 -34.05 46.50
N ARG A 176 -11.56 -32.75 46.32
CA ARG A 176 -10.40 -31.99 46.88
C ARG A 176 -8.94 -32.44 46.53
N LYS A 177 -7.89 -31.60 46.68
CA LYS A 177 -7.62 -30.51 47.65
C LYS A 177 -6.62 -29.46 47.09
N GLN A 178 -7.01 -28.19 46.96
CA GLN A 178 -6.52 -26.98 47.71
C GLN A 178 -5.06 -26.50 47.43
N HIS A 179 -4.69 -25.21 47.46
CA HIS A 179 -5.41 -23.98 47.89
C HIS A 179 -5.06 -22.73 47.03
N LEU A 180 -5.79 -21.63 47.23
CA LEU A 180 -5.66 -20.30 46.58
C LEU A 180 -5.31 -19.17 47.59
N GLU A 181 -5.00 -17.96 47.06
CA GLU A 181 -5.27 -16.60 47.62
C GLU A 181 -4.45 -16.04 48.83
N VAL A 182 -4.27 -14.72 49.09
CA VAL A 182 -4.32 -13.45 48.29
C VAL A 182 -3.67 -12.23 49.04
N ILE A 183 -3.27 -11.16 48.30
CA ILE A 183 -3.04 -9.70 48.60
C ILE A 183 -2.94 -9.18 50.09
N ASP A 184 -1.89 -8.43 50.52
CA ASP A 184 -1.86 -6.92 50.59
C ASP A 184 -0.70 -6.18 51.38
N MET A 185 -0.51 -4.90 51.01
CA MET A 185 -0.02 -3.64 51.66
C MET A 185 0.89 -3.47 52.95
N ILE A 186 1.95 -2.64 52.78
CA ILE A 186 2.34 -1.39 53.52
C ILE A 186 3.21 -1.36 54.82
N ALA A 187 4.26 -0.49 54.75
CA ALA A 187 5.02 0.25 55.81
C ALA A 187 5.94 -0.55 56.80
N THR A 188 6.96 0.04 57.47
CA THR A 188 7.32 1.47 57.69
C THR A 188 8.84 1.71 57.89
N ALA A 189 9.29 2.95 57.62
CA ALA A 189 10.42 3.69 58.25
C ALA A 189 11.90 3.28 58.01
N GLY A 190 12.74 4.30 57.71
CA GLY A 190 14.22 4.22 57.73
C GLY A 190 14.89 5.25 56.80
N LYS A 191 15.35 6.41 57.33
CA LYS A 191 16.05 7.46 56.55
C LYS A 191 17.56 7.47 56.82
N GLN A 192 18.35 7.34 55.74
CA GLN A 192 19.67 7.95 55.43
C GLN A 192 20.74 8.15 56.53
N PRO A 193 22.02 7.89 56.21
CA PRO A 193 22.87 9.01 55.74
C PRO A 193 23.90 8.69 54.61
N THR A 194 24.37 9.76 53.97
CA THR A 194 25.72 9.99 53.37
C THR A 194 26.37 8.96 52.41
N ALA A 195 26.32 9.29 51.11
CA ALA A 195 27.45 9.60 50.20
C ALA A 195 28.67 8.67 49.98
N SER A 196 29.04 8.58 48.68
CA SER A 196 30.36 8.32 48.07
C SER A 196 31.09 6.97 48.25
N LEU A 197 31.02 6.14 47.20
CA LEU A 197 32.07 5.29 46.62
C LEU A 197 31.81 5.33 45.10
N SER A 198 32.65 5.80 44.17
CA SER A 198 34.07 5.56 43.85
C SER A 198 34.33 4.20 43.19
N GLU A 199 34.90 4.25 41.99
CA GLU A 199 35.29 3.10 41.17
C GLU A 199 36.29 2.16 41.88
N ARG A 200 36.13 0.83 41.74
CA ARG A 200 37.03 -0.03 40.93
C ARG A 200 36.85 -1.54 41.20
N LYS A 201 37.10 -2.31 40.12
CA LYS A 201 37.75 -3.63 40.06
C LYS A 201 37.09 -4.87 40.71
N GLU A 202 36.86 -5.83 39.83
CA GLU A 202 37.34 -7.24 39.88
C GLU A 202 36.56 -8.33 40.64
N GLU A 203 36.21 -9.34 39.84
CA GLU A 203 36.53 -10.78 40.02
C GLU A 203 35.53 -11.80 40.61
N VAL A 204 35.71 -13.02 40.07
CA VAL A 204 35.61 -14.35 40.70
C VAL A 204 34.24 -15.07 40.81
N VAL A 205 34.14 -16.12 39.97
CA VAL A 205 33.62 -17.49 40.22
C VAL A 205 32.13 -17.72 40.54
N VAL A 206 31.55 -18.65 39.79
CA VAL A 206 30.65 -19.70 40.32
C VAL A 206 31.11 -21.06 39.75
N GLY A 207 30.98 -22.14 40.51
CA GLY A 207 31.14 -23.50 39.99
C GLY A 207 30.71 -24.58 40.99
N ARG A 208 30.49 -25.80 40.46
CA ARG A 208 30.13 -27.07 41.12
C ARG A 208 28.71 -27.25 41.69
N ASP A 209 28.16 -28.41 41.32
CA ASP A 209 27.42 -29.38 42.13
C ASP A 209 28.09 -30.76 41.85
N VAL A 210 28.09 -31.80 42.69
CA VAL A 210 27.66 -31.99 44.09
C VAL A 210 28.51 -33.13 44.70
N GLU A 211 28.68 -33.19 46.03
CA GLU A 211 29.37 -34.29 46.74
C GLU A 211 28.42 -35.39 47.22
N ILE A 212 28.93 -36.63 47.40
CA ILE A 212 28.36 -37.65 48.29
C ILE A 212 29.49 -38.20 49.19
N SER A 213 29.22 -38.35 50.47
CA SER A 213 30.22 -38.56 51.53
C SER A 213 30.26 -40.00 52.10
N LYS A 214 31.41 -40.40 52.69
CA LYS A 214 31.49 -41.00 54.04
C LYS A 214 32.91 -41.35 54.56
N ASN A 215 33.12 -40.95 55.82
CA ASN A 215 33.89 -41.54 56.95
C ASN A 215 35.13 -42.45 56.74
N GLU A 216 36.28 -41.94 57.20
CA GLU A 216 36.97 -42.28 58.47
C GLU A 216 37.35 -43.73 58.91
N GLU A 217 38.62 -43.79 59.37
CA GLU A 217 39.22 -44.58 60.48
C GLU A 217 39.61 -46.09 60.38
N LEU A 218 40.94 -46.28 60.36
CA LEU A 218 41.78 -47.15 61.21
C LEU A 218 41.57 -48.69 61.26
N GLY A 219 42.51 -49.39 60.61
CA GLY A 219 42.94 -50.77 60.91
C GLY A 219 44.45 -50.86 61.16
N LYS A 220 44.94 -51.87 61.90
CA LYS A 220 46.33 -51.95 62.40
C LYS A 220 47.13 -53.17 61.89
N ILE A 221 48.42 -52.91 61.57
CA ILE A 221 49.59 -53.80 61.74
C ILE A 221 49.58 -55.15 60.98
N ASN A 222 50.50 -55.32 60.02
CA ASN A 222 51.68 -56.19 60.25
C ASN A 222 52.83 -55.95 59.24
N GLU A 223 53.97 -56.61 59.46
CA GLU A 223 55.25 -56.39 58.75
C GLU A 223 55.51 -57.33 57.54
N HIS A 224 56.62 -57.04 56.85
CA HIS A 224 57.34 -57.81 55.82
C HIS A 224 56.88 -57.71 54.36
N ALA A 225 57.87 -57.89 53.47
CA ALA A 225 57.87 -57.30 52.14
C ALA A 225 57.47 -58.27 51.02
N ALA A 226 56.71 -57.74 50.07
CA ALA A 226 56.63 -58.22 48.70
C ALA A 226 56.78 -57.01 47.77
N ILE A 227 57.51 -57.17 46.67
CA ILE A 227 57.57 -56.14 45.61
C ILE A 227 56.27 -56.28 44.81
N THR A 228 55.47 -55.21 44.74
CA THR A 228 54.19 -55.19 44.02
C THR A 228 54.36 -54.68 42.59
N GLU A 229 53.47 -55.13 41.70
CA GLU A 229 53.56 -54.87 40.25
C GLU A 229 53.40 -53.39 39.87
N SER A 230 52.79 -52.59 40.76
CA SER A 230 52.65 -51.12 40.68
C SER A 230 53.96 -50.39 40.36
N ASP A 231 55.05 -50.81 41.01
CA ASP A 231 56.32 -50.09 40.96
C ASP A 231 57.08 -50.42 39.67
N MET A 232 56.75 -51.55 39.05
CA MET A 232 57.12 -51.84 37.66
C MET A 232 56.25 -51.06 36.69
N GLU A 233 54.93 -50.93 36.90
CA GLU A 233 54.06 -50.16 35.99
C GLU A 233 54.40 -48.66 35.95
N GLU A 234 54.66 -47.99 37.08
CA GLU A 234 55.07 -46.57 37.04
C GLU A 234 56.45 -46.39 36.38
N SER A 235 57.38 -47.32 36.64
CA SER A 235 58.69 -47.35 36.00
C SER A 235 58.59 -47.62 34.50
N LEU A 236 57.72 -48.54 34.07
CA LEU A 236 57.43 -48.85 32.67
C LEU A 236 56.70 -47.70 31.98
N MET A 237 55.83 -46.96 32.66
CA MET A 237 55.17 -45.78 32.10
C MET A 237 56.15 -44.60 31.94
N LYS A 238 57.10 -44.41 32.88
CA LYS A 238 58.22 -43.47 32.70
C LYS A 238 59.16 -43.91 31.58
N GLN A 239 59.61 -45.16 31.57
CA GLN A 239 60.44 -45.69 30.48
C GLN A 239 59.72 -45.61 29.13
N LYS A 240 58.42 -45.86 29.08
CA LYS A 240 57.63 -45.72 27.86
C LYS A 240 57.50 -44.25 27.43
N ALA A 241 57.28 -43.32 28.36
CA ALA A 241 57.28 -41.90 28.05
C ALA A 241 58.67 -41.40 27.58
N ASP A 242 59.76 -41.86 28.20
CA ASP A 242 61.13 -41.54 27.79
C ASP A 242 61.48 -42.18 26.44
N ILE A 243 61.02 -43.41 26.16
CA ILE A 243 61.18 -44.09 24.87
C ILE A 243 60.33 -43.42 23.80
N ASP A 244 59.07 -43.08 24.07
CA ASP A 244 58.19 -42.38 23.13
C ASP A 244 58.75 -40.96 22.85
N ALA A 245 59.31 -40.26 23.85
CA ALA A 245 59.98 -38.97 23.68
C ALA A 245 61.30 -39.08 22.89
N GLN A 246 62.13 -40.11 23.14
CA GLN A 246 63.33 -40.37 22.33
C GLN A 246 62.98 -40.77 20.89
N THR A 247 61.93 -41.58 20.71
CA THR A 247 61.42 -41.96 19.39
C THR A 247 60.86 -40.75 18.64
N HIS A 248 60.12 -39.88 19.32
CA HIS A 248 59.61 -38.63 18.77
C HIS A 248 60.74 -37.65 18.42
N LYS A 249 61.79 -37.56 19.24
CA LYS A 249 62.98 -36.76 18.93
C LYS A 249 63.74 -37.31 17.71
N GLN A 250 63.92 -38.62 17.61
CA GLN A 250 64.51 -39.27 16.43
C GLN A 250 63.67 -39.07 15.16
N MET A 251 62.34 -39.10 15.28
CA MET A 251 61.42 -38.78 14.18
C MET A 251 61.56 -37.31 13.74
N LEU A 252 61.61 -36.38 14.69
CA LEU A 252 61.84 -34.95 14.41
C LEU A 252 63.22 -34.68 13.78
N GLU A 253 64.26 -35.36 14.23
CA GLU A 253 65.61 -35.27 13.65
C GLU A 253 65.64 -35.82 12.21
N HIS A 254 64.97 -36.95 11.93
CA HIS A 254 64.82 -37.51 10.59
C HIS A 254 64.07 -36.55 9.65
N LEU A 255 62.91 -36.05 10.09
CA LEU A 255 62.09 -35.10 9.32
C LEU A 255 62.83 -33.78 9.07
N ALA A 256 63.61 -33.30 10.05
CA ALA A 256 64.44 -32.10 9.91
C ALA A 256 65.56 -32.28 8.89
N ASP A 257 66.30 -33.40 8.92
CA ASP A 257 67.37 -33.70 7.96
C ASP A 257 66.81 -33.97 6.55
N GLU A 258 65.66 -34.65 6.41
CA GLU A 258 64.99 -34.87 5.11
C GLU A 258 64.47 -33.57 4.48
N ASN A 259 63.81 -32.71 5.27
CA ASN A 259 63.33 -31.43 4.79
C ASN A 259 64.49 -30.48 4.45
N PHE A 260 65.55 -30.44 5.27
CA PHE A 260 66.76 -29.67 4.99
C PHE A 260 67.45 -30.15 3.70
N SER A 261 67.59 -31.46 3.52
CA SER A 261 68.16 -32.08 2.30
C SER A 261 67.32 -31.83 1.04
N SER A 262 66.00 -31.68 1.21
CA SER A 262 65.05 -31.35 0.13
C SER A 262 64.96 -29.84 -0.17
N GLY A 263 65.57 -28.99 0.66
CA GLY A 263 65.50 -27.53 0.56
C GLY A 263 64.21 -26.92 1.14
N ASN A 264 63.40 -27.69 1.85
CA ASN A 264 62.15 -27.21 2.46
C ASN A 264 62.46 -26.31 3.66
N LYS A 265 61.99 -25.06 3.60
CA LYS A 265 62.16 -24.06 4.68
C LYS A 265 61.31 -24.35 5.92
N VAL A 266 60.27 -25.18 5.82
CA VAL A 266 59.25 -25.45 6.86
C VAL A 266 58.83 -26.92 6.86
N PHE A 267 58.55 -27.48 8.03
CA PHE A 267 57.74 -28.70 8.21
C PHE A 267 56.81 -28.56 9.43
N VAL A 268 55.87 -29.49 9.63
CA VAL A 268 54.84 -29.43 10.68
C VAL A 268 54.61 -30.81 11.27
N VAL A 269 54.35 -30.87 12.58
CA VAL A 269 53.99 -32.12 13.28
C VAL A 269 52.68 -31.92 14.05
N PRO A 270 51.68 -32.84 13.91
CA PRO A 270 51.60 -33.91 12.92
C PRO A 270 51.57 -33.38 11.48
N GLU A 271 52.05 -34.19 10.51
CA GLU A 271 52.08 -33.82 9.09
C GLU A 271 50.66 -33.60 8.52
N ALA A 272 49.71 -34.43 8.95
CA ALA A 272 48.28 -34.26 8.69
C ALA A 272 47.67 -33.33 9.75
N VAL A 273 47.67 -32.03 9.44
CA VAL A 273 47.09 -30.96 10.28
C VAL A 273 45.57 -31.09 10.32
N LYS A 274 44.98 -31.06 11.52
CA LYS A 274 43.51 -31.14 11.73
C LYS A 274 42.94 -29.98 12.52
N SER A 275 41.65 -29.75 12.35
CA SER A 275 40.88 -28.77 13.12
C SER A 275 40.63 -29.25 14.56
N ASP A 276 40.69 -28.36 15.55
CA ASP A 276 40.65 -28.62 17.02
C ASP A 276 41.92 -29.24 17.62
N GLU A 277 42.95 -29.51 16.82
CA GLU A 277 44.24 -30.03 17.31
C GLU A 277 45.27 -28.90 17.53
N VAL A 278 46.32 -29.20 18.29
CA VAL A 278 47.50 -28.34 18.43
C VAL A 278 48.61 -28.93 17.58
N ILE A 279 49.17 -28.12 16.68
CA ILE A 279 50.28 -28.48 15.81
C ILE A 279 51.55 -27.76 16.24
N GLU A 280 52.72 -28.31 15.92
CA GLU A 280 53.99 -27.63 16.06
C GLU A 280 54.61 -27.37 14.68
N ILE A 281 54.82 -26.09 14.35
CA ILE A 281 55.37 -25.63 13.07
C ILE A 281 56.86 -25.39 13.25
N PHE A 282 57.68 -26.02 12.41
CA PHE A 282 59.15 -25.90 12.41
C PHE A 282 59.63 -25.11 11.19
N PHE A 283 60.55 -24.17 11.39
CA PHE A 283 61.10 -23.26 10.38
C PHE A 283 62.63 -23.26 10.43
N ASN A 284 63.28 -23.42 9.28
CA ASN A 284 64.73 -23.35 9.18
C ASN A 284 65.19 -21.92 8.86
N ARG A 285 65.70 -21.22 9.87
CA ARG A 285 66.13 -19.83 9.75
C ARG A 285 67.34 -19.68 8.82
N SER A 286 68.23 -20.68 8.71
CA SER A 286 69.41 -20.59 7.84
C SER A 286 69.13 -20.80 6.35
N LEU A 287 67.96 -21.33 5.99
CA LEU A 287 67.46 -21.41 4.60
C LEU A 287 66.61 -20.19 4.19
N SER A 288 66.66 -19.09 4.95
CA SER A 288 65.73 -17.96 4.82
C SER A 288 66.39 -16.58 4.80
N ALA A 289 65.62 -15.56 4.41
CA ALA A 289 65.99 -14.15 4.54
C ALA A 289 66.27 -13.70 6.00
N LEU A 290 65.88 -14.49 7.00
CA LEU A 290 65.99 -14.20 8.43
C LEU A 290 67.27 -14.78 9.09
N VAL A 291 68.20 -15.34 8.30
CA VAL A 291 69.42 -16.04 8.78
C VAL A 291 70.25 -15.29 9.84
N ASN A 292 70.28 -13.96 9.79
CA ASN A 292 71.05 -13.11 10.71
C ASN A 292 70.20 -12.48 11.84
N GLU A 293 68.88 -12.67 11.84
CA GLU A 293 67.96 -11.95 12.73
C GLU A 293 67.84 -12.62 14.11
N PRO A 294 67.89 -11.86 15.22
CA PRO A 294 67.98 -12.43 16.56
C PRO A 294 66.66 -13.04 17.06
N ASP A 295 65.54 -12.51 16.59
CA ASP A 295 64.19 -12.95 16.92
C ASP A 295 63.44 -13.30 15.63
N VAL A 296 62.73 -14.43 15.63
CA VAL A 296 61.82 -14.84 14.56
C VAL A 296 60.42 -14.95 15.15
N LEU A 297 59.44 -14.33 14.49
CA LEU A 297 58.03 -14.50 14.77
C LEU A 297 57.32 -15.12 13.56
N ILE A 298 56.31 -15.94 13.82
CA ILE A 298 55.33 -16.37 12.83
C ILE A 298 54.13 -15.43 12.92
N LYS A 299 53.66 -14.93 11.78
CA LYS A 299 52.42 -14.16 11.67
C LYS A 299 51.53 -14.81 10.64
N GLY A 300 50.29 -15.09 11.01
CA GLY A 300 49.35 -15.78 10.14
C GLY A 300 47.90 -15.54 10.49
N ALA A 301 47.04 -16.25 9.77
CA ALA A 301 45.61 -16.33 9.97
C ALA A 301 45.07 -17.58 9.28
N PHE A 302 43.85 -17.96 9.61
CA PHE A 302 43.20 -19.11 9.01
C PHE A 302 42.36 -18.68 7.80
N ASN A 303 42.09 -19.64 6.91
CA ASN A 303 41.16 -19.52 5.78
C ASN A 303 41.45 -18.34 4.84
N GLY A 304 42.68 -18.22 4.31
CA GLY A 304 43.03 -17.19 3.33
C GLY A 304 43.11 -15.78 3.92
N TRP A 305 43.67 -15.65 5.13
CA TRP A 305 43.68 -14.43 5.95
C TRP A 305 42.29 -13.87 6.32
N ARG A 306 41.23 -14.70 6.31
CA ARG A 306 39.85 -14.29 6.63
C ARG A 306 39.42 -14.60 8.07
N TRP A 307 40.20 -15.38 8.83
CA TRP A 307 39.79 -15.88 10.15
C TRP A 307 40.93 -15.83 11.18
N LYS A 308 40.60 -15.42 12.43
CA LYS A 308 41.43 -15.51 13.66
C LYS A 308 42.94 -15.31 13.41
N PHE A 309 43.36 -14.06 13.24
CA PHE A 309 44.79 -13.69 13.10
C PHE A 309 45.60 -14.07 14.35
N PHE A 310 46.81 -14.58 14.15
CA PHE A 310 47.77 -14.92 15.21
C PHE A 310 49.15 -14.31 14.92
N THR A 311 49.95 -14.08 15.96
CA THR A 311 51.35 -13.65 15.82
C THR A 311 52.13 -14.14 17.04
N GLU A 312 52.88 -15.23 16.85
CA GLU A 312 53.58 -15.93 17.92
C GLU A 312 55.09 -15.87 17.72
N LYS A 313 55.83 -16.06 18.82
CA LYS A 313 57.30 -16.09 18.79
C LYS A 313 57.79 -17.51 18.51
N MET A 314 58.72 -17.65 17.57
CA MET A 314 59.41 -18.92 17.34
C MET A 314 60.51 -19.11 18.40
N HIS A 315 60.69 -20.34 18.85
CA HIS A 315 61.72 -20.74 19.80
C HIS A 315 62.75 -21.63 19.12
N LYS A 316 64.05 -21.42 19.37
CA LYS A 316 65.09 -22.27 18.77
C LYS A 316 65.04 -23.68 19.38
N THR A 317 65.06 -24.70 18.52
CA THR A 317 64.97 -26.12 18.90
C THR A 317 66.33 -26.75 19.19
N GLU A 318 66.33 -27.97 19.73
CA GLU A 318 67.53 -28.81 19.88
C GLU A 318 67.90 -29.62 18.61
N LEU A 319 67.13 -29.49 17.53
CA LEU A 319 67.31 -30.29 16.31
C LEU A 319 68.58 -29.89 15.54
N GLN A 320 69.11 -30.83 14.76
CA GLN A 320 70.33 -30.61 13.97
C GLN A 320 70.09 -29.55 12.87
N GLY A 321 70.60 -28.33 13.11
CA GLY A 321 70.49 -27.21 12.17
C GLY A 321 70.21 -25.87 12.86
N ASP A 322 69.57 -24.96 12.13
CA ASP A 322 69.03 -23.70 12.68
C ASP A 322 67.51 -23.72 12.61
N TRP A 323 66.92 -24.79 13.15
CA TRP A 323 65.48 -25.03 13.22
C TRP A 323 64.87 -24.35 14.46
N TRP A 324 63.76 -23.65 14.25
CA TRP A 324 62.99 -22.95 15.27
C TRP A 324 61.53 -23.42 15.19
N SER A 325 60.85 -23.62 16.32
CA SER A 325 59.47 -24.10 16.36
C SER A 325 58.51 -23.18 17.11
N CYS A 326 57.21 -23.35 16.87
CA CYS A 326 56.14 -22.75 17.66
C CYS A 326 54.91 -23.67 17.63
N GLN A 327 54.23 -23.79 18.78
CA GLN A 327 52.96 -24.52 18.87
C GLN A 327 51.80 -23.59 18.54
N LEU A 328 50.85 -24.07 17.73
CA LEU A 328 49.69 -23.33 17.25
C LEU A 328 48.43 -24.19 17.43
N SER A 329 47.41 -23.65 18.10
CA SER A 329 46.09 -24.29 18.15
C SER A 329 45.29 -23.97 16.90
N VAL A 330 44.77 -25.00 16.22
CA VAL A 330 44.01 -24.89 14.97
C VAL A 330 42.51 -24.84 15.28
N PRO A 331 41.78 -23.75 14.99
CA PRO A 331 40.36 -23.66 15.30
C PRO A 331 39.48 -24.68 14.55
N LYS A 332 38.32 -25.04 15.13
CA LYS A 332 37.30 -25.90 14.48
C LYS A 332 36.82 -25.41 13.13
N GLU A 333 36.89 -24.10 12.89
CA GLU A 333 36.39 -23.50 11.65
C GLU A 333 37.49 -23.34 10.58
N ALA A 334 38.71 -23.84 10.82
CA ALA A 334 39.82 -23.76 9.87
C ALA A 334 39.83 -24.93 8.88
N TYR A 335 39.84 -24.61 7.57
CA TYR A 335 40.19 -25.53 6.47
C TYR A 335 41.59 -25.24 5.88
N LYS A 336 42.20 -24.12 6.28
CA LYS A 336 43.51 -23.67 5.79
C LYS A 336 44.22 -22.78 6.82
N ILE A 337 45.55 -22.81 6.86
CA ILE A 337 46.39 -21.87 7.61
C ILE A 337 47.28 -21.13 6.60
N ASP A 338 47.37 -19.80 6.71
CA ASP A 338 48.21 -18.93 5.87
C ASP A 338 49.13 -18.07 6.75
N PHE A 339 50.44 -18.07 6.50
CA PHE A 339 51.42 -17.40 7.36
C PHE A 339 52.72 -16.99 6.66
N VAL A 340 53.45 -16.09 7.32
CA VAL A 340 54.81 -15.63 6.97
C VAL A 340 55.67 -15.54 8.24
N PHE A 341 56.99 -15.63 8.09
CA PHE A 341 57.94 -15.39 9.19
C PHE A 341 58.56 -14.00 9.06
N PHE A 342 58.83 -13.34 10.18
CA PHE A 342 59.39 -11.98 10.18
C PHE A 342 60.17 -11.66 11.46
N ASN A 343 61.02 -10.62 11.40
CA ASN A 343 61.88 -10.20 12.52
C ASN A 343 61.21 -9.20 13.49
N GLY A 344 59.89 -9.10 13.49
CA GLY A 344 59.16 -8.04 14.22
C GLY A 344 59.19 -6.66 13.54
N GLY A 345 59.94 -6.48 12.45
CA GLY A 345 60.13 -5.22 11.74
C GLY A 345 59.85 -5.32 10.24
N ASN A 346 60.88 -5.04 9.44
CA ASN A 346 60.78 -4.87 7.99
C ASN A 346 61.29 -6.08 7.17
N ILE A 347 61.84 -7.12 7.81
CA ILE A 347 62.39 -8.29 7.11
C ILE A 347 61.40 -9.45 7.28
N TYR A 348 60.94 -9.98 6.14
CA TYR A 348 59.95 -11.04 6.03
C TYR A 348 60.52 -12.18 5.16
N GLU A 349 60.34 -13.41 5.61
CA GLU A 349 60.42 -14.60 4.77
C GLU A 349 58.99 -14.99 4.37
N ASN A 350 58.67 -14.76 3.10
CA ASN A 350 57.37 -15.06 2.50
C ASN A 350 57.50 -16.01 1.30
N ASN A 351 58.43 -16.97 1.38
CA ASN A 351 58.54 -18.11 0.46
C ASN A 351 58.43 -17.70 -1.02
N ASP A 352 59.40 -16.86 -1.42
CA ASP A 352 59.57 -16.36 -2.78
C ASP A 352 58.33 -15.60 -3.32
N SER A 353 57.78 -14.72 -2.47
CA SER A 353 56.58 -13.90 -2.71
C SER A 353 55.25 -14.69 -2.77
N LYS A 354 55.15 -15.79 -2.03
CA LYS A 354 53.91 -16.53 -1.76
C LYS A 354 53.89 -17.01 -0.32
N ASP A 355 52.97 -16.48 0.49
CA ASP A 355 52.77 -16.88 1.89
C ASP A 355 52.76 -18.42 2.05
N PHE A 356 53.34 -18.92 3.15
CA PHE A 356 53.29 -20.34 3.47
C PHE A 356 51.84 -20.73 3.77
N SER A 357 51.38 -21.83 3.16
CA SER A 357 49.99 -22.28 3.31
C SER A 357 49.89 -23.77 3.60
N LEU A 358 49.13 -24.13 4.64
CA LEU A 358 48.85 -25.51 5.02
C LEU A 358 47.35 -25.81 4.84
N PRO A 359 46.95 -26.93 4.23
CA PRO A 359 45.57 -27.42 4.33
C PRO A 359 45.30 -27.91 5.77
N VAL A 360 44.02 -27.93 6.16
CA VAL A 360 43.56 -28.51 7.44
C VAL A 360 42.48 -29.55 7.13
N GLU A 361 42.65 -30.76 7.66
CA GLU A 361 41.65 -31.82 7.59
C GLU A 361 40.59 -31.63 8.68
N GLY A 362 39.30 -31.62 8.30
CA GLY A 362 38.19 -31.44 9.24
C GLY A 362 36.83 -31.52 8.56
N GLU A 363 35.76 -31.32 9.34
CA GLU A 363 34.38 -31.27 8.83
C GLU A 363 34.03 -29.93 8.14
N MET A 364 34.94 -28.94 8.19
CA MET A 364 34.74 -27.61 7.63
C MET A 364 35.39 -27.52 6.23
N ASP A 365 34.59 -27.23 5.21
CA ASP A 365 35.09 -26.82 3.88
C ASP A 365 34.93 -25.31 3.66
N GLU A 366 35.43 -24.81 2.53
CA GLU A 366 35.38 -23.39 2.16
C GLU A 366 33.94 -22.84 2.06
N LEU A 367 32.97 -23.66 1.64
CA LEU A 367 31.56 -23.28 1.49
C LEU A 367 30.83 -23.26 2.83
N ALA A 368 31.15 -24.21 3.71
CA ALA A 368 30.67 -24.26 5.10
C ALA A 368 31.23 -23.10 5.92
N PHE A 369 32.49 -22.72 5.70
CA PHE A 369 33.09 -21.54 6.33
C PHE A 369 32.47 -20.23 5.83
N GLU A 370 32.11 -20.13 4.54
CA GLU A 370 31.29 -19.00 4.06
C GLU A 370 29.91 -18.96 4.72
N ASP A 371 29.22 -20.09 4.88
CA ASP A 371 27.95 -20.18 5.61
C ASP A 371 28.11 -19.75 7.11
N ILE A 372 29.33 -19.79 7.69
CA ILE A 372 29.64 -19.25 9.04
C ILE A 372 29.89 -17.73 9.01
N LEU A 373 30.76 -17.25 8.11
CA LEU A 373 31.02 -15.80 7.96
C LEU A 373 29.73 -15.02 7.64
N LEU A 374 28.82 -15.64 6.89
CA LEU A 374 27.49 -15.10 6.62
C LEU A 374 26.67 -14.93 7.90
N LYS A 375 26.61 -15.94 8.78
CA LYS A 375 25.88 -15.85 10.06
C LYS A 375 26.46 -14.80 11.00
N GLU A 376 27.78 -14.68 11.09
CA GLU A 376 28.41 -13.65 11.93
C GLU A 376 28.14 -12.23 11.38
N LYS A 377 28.22 -12.07 10.05
CA LYS A 377 27.81 -10.82 9.37
C LYS A 377 26.33 -10.50 9.57
N GLN A 378 25.45 -11.51 9.63
CA GLN A 378 24.03 -11.30 9.96
C GLN A 378 23.88 -10.70 11.36
N TRP A 379 24.55 -11.28 12.36
CA TRP A 379 24.55 -10.80 13.73
C TRP A 379 25.10 -9.37 13.86
N GLU A 380 26.17 -9.02 13.13
CA GLU A 380 26.65 -7.63 13.06
C GLU A 380 25.60 -6.67 12.48
N LEU A 381 24.91 -7.07 11.40
CA LEU A 381 23.90 -6.24 10.74
C LEU A 381 22.66 -6.05 11.62
N GLU A 382 22.20 -7.11 12.30
CA GLU A 382 21.10 -7.06 13.27
C GLU A 382 21.45 -6.13 14.45
N LYS A 383 22.68 -6.22 14.97
CA LYS A 383 23.17 -5.31 16.01
C LYS A 383 23.19 -3.84 15.55
N ARG A 384 23.74 -3.56 14.36
CA ARG A 384 23.77 -2.18 13.82
C ARG A 384 22.36 -1.63 13.56
N ALA A 385 21.44 -2.47 13.08
CA ALA A 385 20.05 -2.08 12.88
C ALA A 385 19.34 -1.76 14.21
N ALA A 386 19.64 -2.49 15.29
CA ALA A 386 19.15 -2.17 16.62
C ALA A 386 19.71 -0.84 17.18
N GLU A 387 21.01 -0.59 17.00
CA GLU A 387 21.66 0.69 17.37
C GLU A 387 21.12 1.89 16.56
N GLU A 388 20.74 1.66 15.30
CA GLU A 388 20.12 2.66 14.43
C GLU A 388 18.66 2.95 14.82
N ALA A 389 17.84 1.91 15.02
CA ALA A 389 16.46 2.05 15.47
C ALA A 389 16.37 2.74 16.85
N GLU A 390 17.32 2.50 17.76
CA GLU A 390 17.37 3.21 19.04
C GLU A 390 17.74 4.70 18.87
N ARG A 391 18.49 5.05 17.83
CA ARG A 391 18.84 6.43 17.47
C ARG A 391 17.66 7.16 16.85
N GLU A 392 16.94 6.51 15.94
CA GLU A 392 15.71 7.04 15.34
C GLU A 392 14.64 7.29 16.41
N ARG A 393 14.37 6.32 17.30
CA ARG A 393 13.43 6.49 18.41
C ARG A 393 13.79 7.69 19.30
N LYS A 394 15.07 7.90 19.62
CA LYS A 394 15.54 9.07 20.39
C LYS A 394 15.32 10.39 19.65
N ALA A 395 15.41 10.41 18.32
CA ALA A 395 15.14 11.58 17.49
C ALA A 395 13.63 11.88 17.38
N GLU A 396 12.79 10.85 17.22
CA GLU A 396 11.32 10.96 17.29
C GLU A 396 10.87 11.47 18.66
N GLU A 397 11.38 10.87 19.76
CA GLU A 397 11.14 11.31 21.13
C GLU A 397 11.52 12.78 21.34
N GLN A 398 12.56 13.31 20.67
CA GLN A 398 12.92 14.73 20.72
C GLN A 398 11.97 15.60 19.89
N CYS A 399 11.72 15.23 18.64
CA CYS A 399 10.81 15.94 17.73
C CYS A 399 9.41 16.08 18.35
N GLN A 400 8.90 15.02 18.98
CA GLN A 400 7.62 15.02 19.66
C GLN A 400 7.58 15.98 20.86
N ARG A 401 8.67 16.10 21.64
CA ARG A 401 8.79 17.08 22.74
C ARG A 401 8.82 18.53 22.23
N GLU A 402 9.49 18.78 21.11
CA GLU A 402 9.51 20.10 20.47
C GLU A 402 8.13 20.47 19.90
N ALA A 403 7.44 19.51 19.28
CA ALA A 403 6.07 19.67 18.78
C ALA A 403 5.04 19.86 19.91
N GLU A 404 5.08 19.08 20.99
CA GLU A 404 4.18 19.26 22.14
C GLU A 404 4.36 20.65 22.77
N LYS A 405 5.61 21.13 22.88
CA LYS A 405 5.91 22.48 23.36
C LYS A 405 5.30 23.55 22.45
N ALA A 406 5.51 23.45 21.13
CA ALA A 406 4.97 24.41 20.16
C ALA A 406 3.42 24.43 20.17
N ALA A 407 2.78 23.27 20.24
CA ALA A 407 1.33 23.17 20.37
C ALA A 407 0.82 23.75 21.70
N SER A 408 1.54 23.54 22.81
CA SER A 408 1.22 24.13 24.12
C SER A 408 1.36 25.67 24.13
N GLU A 409 2.36 26.22 23.42
CA GLU A 409 2.48 27.67 23.21
C GLU A 409 1.32 28.22 22.34
N ALA A 410 0.84 27.46 21.35
CA ALA A 410 -0.31 27.81 20.51
C ALA A 410 -1.65 27.76 21.28
N ASP A 411 -1.91 26.72 22.07
CA ASP A 411 -3.10 26.61 22.94
C ASP A 411 -3.21 27.81 23.88
N ARG A 412 -2.07 28.26 24.42
CA ARG A 412 -2.02 29.44 25.29
C ARG A 412 -2.28 30.75 24.54
N ALA A 413 -1.83 30.86 23.30
CA ALA A 413 -2.16 32.00 22.44
C ALA A 413 -3.66 32.05 22.11
N GLN A 414 -4.28 30.90 21.82
CA GLN A 414 -5.73 30.81 21.62
C GLN A 414 -6.52 31.18 22.90
N ALA A 415 -6.12 30.64 24.06
CA ALA A 415 -6.77 30.93 25.34
C ALA A 415 -6.82 32.45 25.63
N LYS A 416 -5.73 33.18 25.36
CA LYS A 416 -5.67 34.65 25.48
C LYS A 416 -6.62 35.38 24.52
N VAL A 417 -6.73 34.91 23.28
CA VAL A 417 -7.65 35.47 22.29
C VAL A 417 -9.11 35.23 22.67
N GLU A 418 -9.43 34.10 23.30
CA GLU A 418 -10.77 33.82 23.82
C GLU A 418 -11.08 34.62 25.09
N VAL A 419 -10.13 34.77 26.02
CA VAL A 419 -10.24 35.65 27.19
C VAL A 419 -10.54 37.08 26.77
N GLU A 420 -9.78 37.67 25.84
CA GLU A 420 -10.02 39.08 25.45
C GLU A 420 -11.36 39.24 24.71
N LYS A 421 -11.82 38.25 23.94
CA LYS A 421 -13.19 38.25 23.37
C LYS A 421 -14.28 38.22 24.45
N LYS A 422 -14.12 37.41 25.51
CA LYS A 422 -15.04 37.40 26.66
C LYS A 422 -15.00 38.73 27.42
N ARG A 423 -13.80 39.29 27.59
CA ARG A 423 -13.57 40.59 28.25
C ARG A 423 -14.24 41.73 27.49
N GLU A 424 -14.10 41.80 26.16
CA GLU A 424 -14.85 42.74 25.33
C GLU A 424 -16.38 42.55 25.45
N ALA A 425 -16.85 41.30 25.44
CA ALA A 425 -18.28 41.00 25.55
C ALA A 425 -18.84 41.51 26.89
N LEU A 426 -18.14 41.23 28.00
CA LEU A 426 -18.50 41.76 29.31
C LEU A 426 -18.46 43.29 29.34
N HIS A 427 -17.45 43.94 28.76
CA HIS A 427 -17.39 45.41 28.64
C HIS A 427 -18.52 46.01 27.77
N ARG A 428 -19.12 45.24 26.85
CA ARG A 428 -20.34 45.65 26.13
C ARG A 428 -21.56 45.57 27.06
N VAL A 429 -21.71 44.49 27.82
CA VAL A 429 -22.81 44.33 28.79
C VAL A 429 -22.74 45.35 29.93
N MET A 430 -21.57 45.61 30.50
CA MET A 430 -21.37 46.63 31.55
C MET A 430 -21.79 48.05 31.13
N LYS A 431 -21.87 48.35 29.82
CA LYS A 431 -22.38 49.63 29.28
C LYS A 431 -23.90 49.66 29.10
N LEU A 432 -24.53 48.48 29.03
CA LEU A 432 -25.98 48.29 28.90
C LEU A 432 -26.65 48.13 30.27
N ALA A 433 -25.92 47.59 31.25
CA ALA A 433 -26.35 47.43 32.64
C ALA A 433 -26.67 48.79 33.29
N LYS A 434 -27.97 49.11 33.35
CA LYS A 434 -28.54 50.29 34.01
C LYS A 434 -29.91 49.91 34.57
N SER A 435 -30.21 50.36 35.78
CA SER A 435 -31.58 50.33 36.31
C SER A 435 -32.53 51.03 35.34
N VAL A 436 -33.73 50.49 35.21
CA VAL A 436 -34.81 51.13 34.44
C VAL A 436 -35.91 51.44 35.44
N ASP A 437 -36.09 52.73 35.69
CA ASP A 437 -37.09 53.25 36.61
C ASP A 437 -38.49 52.71 36.26
N ASP A 438 -39.32 52.50 37.29
CA ASP A 438 -40.60 51.77 37.25
C ASP A 438 -40.56 50.29 36.79
N VAL A 439 -39.41 49.71 36.42
CA VAL A 439 -39.30 48.28 36.03
C VAL A 439 -38.57 47.45 37.08
N TRP A 440 -37.34 47.81 37.43
CA TRP A 440 -36.48 47.03 38.32
C TRP A 440 -35.38 47.89 38.95
N TYR A 441 -34.95 47.51 40.16
CA TYR A 441 -33.80 48.11 40.85
C TYR A 441 -33.22 47.15 41.89
N ILE A 442 -32.05 47.51 42.44
CA ILE A 442 -31.34 46.75 43.48
C ILE A 442 -31.17 47.64 44.72
N GLU A 443 -31.37 47.05 45.90
CA GLU A 443 -31.23 47.71 47.19
C GLU A 443 -30.36 46.84 48.13
N PRO A 444 -29.25 47.37 48.69
CA PRO A 444 -28.65 48.68 48.44
C PRO A 444 -28.10 48.82 47.01
N ASN A 445 -28.00 50.06 46.53
CA ASN A 445 -27.51 50.38 45.18
C ASN A 445 -25.97 50.37 45.05
N VAL A 446 -25.25 50.17 46.16
CA VAL A 446 -23.79 50.01 46.20
C VAL A 446 -23.47 48.75 47.00
N PHE A 447 -22.80 47.79 46.36
CA PHE A 447 -22.52 46.45 46.89
C PHE A 447 -21.26 45.86 46.23
N LYS A 448 -20.78 44.73 46.77
CA LYS A 448 -19.67 43.91 46.26
C LYS A 448 -20.10 42.43 46.15
N GLY A 449 -19.21 41.57 45.64
CA GLY A 449 -19.32 40.14 45.84
C GLY A 449 -19.34 39.76 47.33
N GLY A 450 -20.15 38.76 47.68
CA GLY A 450 -20.40 38.29 49.04
C GLY A 450 -21.49 39.06 49.80
N ASP A 451 -21.97 40.20 49.28
CA ASP A 451 -23.10 40.93 49.88
C ASP A 451 -24.44 40.27 49.51
N MET A 452 -25.44 40.41 50.38
CA MET A 452 -26.84 40.09 50.06
C MET A 452 -27.58 41.36 49.63
N VAL A 453 -28.28 41.30 48.49
CA VAL A 453 -29.03 42.43 47.93
C VAL A 453 -30.48 42.04 47.64
N ARG A 454 -31.39 43.01 47.70
CA ARG A 454 -32.79 42.85 47.28
C ARG A 454 -32.96 43.28 45.83
N LEU A 455 -33.34 42.34 44.98
CA LEU A 455 -33.64 42.53 43.56
C LEU A 455 -35.15 42.70 43.37
N TYR A 456 -35.60 43.90 43.03
CA TYR A 456 -37.02 44.24 42.86
C TYR A 456 -37.44 44.21 41.40
N TYR A 457 -38.67 43.76 41.15
CA TYR A 457 -39.34 43.68 39.85
C TYR A 457 -40.77 44.20 39.95
N ASN A 458 -41.16 45.09 39.03
CA ASN A 458 -42.54 45.52 38.89
C ASN A 458 -43.28 44.59 37.92
N ARG A 459 -44.26 43.83 38.42
CA ARG A 459 -45.09 42.95 37.59
C ARG A 459 -46.08 43.77 36.73
N SER A 460 -46.39 45.01 37.12
CA SER A 460 -47.30 45.91 36.39
C SER A 460 -46.84 46.10 34.94
N SER A 461 -47.72 45.83 33.98
CA SER A 461 -47.46 46.04 32.54
C SER A 461 -46.29 45.21 31.94
N ARG A 462 -45.97 44.05 32.52
CA ARG A 462 -44.94 43.11 32.01
C ARG A 462 -45.51 41.74 31.60
N PRO A 463 -44.79 40.91 30.83
CA PRO A 463 -45.27 39.60 30.35
C PRO A 463 -45.75 38.64 31.46
N LEU A 464 -45.27 38.83 32.70
CA LEU A 464 -45.63 38.02 33.86
C LEU A 464 -46.84 38.57 34.64
N ALA A 465 -47.58 39.56 34.11
CA ALA A 465 -48.72 40.22 34.77
C ALA A 465 -49.78 39.29 35.37
N HIS A 466 -49.94 38.08 34.82
CA HIS A 466 -50.93 37.09 35.27
C HIS A 466 -50.30 35.85 35.94
N ALA A 467 -48.99 35.87 36.22
CA ALA A 467 -48.32 34.78 36.90
C ALA A 467 -48.66 34.76 38.40
N THR A 468 -48.93 33.56 38.94
CA THR A 468 -49.26 33.34 40.37
C THR A 468 -48.01 33.27 41.25
N GLU A 469 -46.89 32.80 40.71
CA GLU A 469 -45.55 32.93 41.28
C GLU A 469 -44.63 33.66 40.29
N ILE A 470 -43.61 34.34 40.81
CA ILE A 470 -42.51 34.90 40.02
C ILE A 470 -41.21 34.33 40.58
N TRP A 471 -40.31 33.93 39.68
CA TRP A 471 -38.97 33.46 40.01
C TRP A 471 -37.93 34.32 39.27
N ILE A 472 -36.79 34.58 39.90
CA ILE A 472 -35.60 35.13 39.24
C ILE A 472 -34.69 33.96 38.85
N HIS A 473 -34.38 33.89 37.57
CA HIS A 473 -33.35 33.00 37.03
C HIS A 473 -32.17 33.87 36.64
N GLY A 474 -31.08 33.82 37.39
CA GLY A 474 -29.92 34.68 37.22
C GLY A 474 -28.59 33.94 37.10
N GLY A 475 -27.69 34.53 36.33
CA GLY A 475 -26.27 34.19 36.24
C GLY A 475 -25.41 35.39 36.63
N HIS A 476 -24.13 35.32 36.27
CA HIS A 476 -23.21 36.44 36.42
C HIS A 476 -22.13 36.41 35.34
N ASN A 477 -21.52 37.57 35.12
CA ASN A 477 -20.47 37.85 34.15
C ASN A 477 -20.88 37.54 32.69
N ASN A 478 -22.06 37.98 32.24
CA ASN A 478 -22.70 37.57 30.99
C ASN A 478 -22.87 36.05 30.93
N TRP A 479 -23.55 35.49 31.94
CA TRP A 479 -23.90 34.07 32.05
C TRP A 479 -22.71 33.08 31.90
N ILE A 480 -21.45 33.50 32.14
CA ILE A 480 -20.24 32.68 31.89
C ILE A 480 -20.22 31.39 32.73
N HIS A 481 -20.93 31.36 33.85
CA HIS A 481 -21.08 30.19 34.74
C HIS A 481 -22.47 29.54 34.64
N GLY A 482 -23.29 29.94 33.66
CA GLY A 482 -24.69 29.52 33.52
C GLY A 482 -25.59 30.14 34.59
N LEU A 483 -26.62 29.38 34.96
CA LEU A 483 -27.63 29.75 35.96
C LEU A 483 -27.07 29.50 37.37
N SER A 484 -26.84 30.56 38.15
CA SER A 484 -26.26 30.52 39.50
C SER A 484 -27.16 31.06 40.61
N ILE A 485 -28.28 31.70 40.25
CA ILE A 485 -29.26 32.34 41.14
C ILE A 485 -30.64 31.82 40.72
N VAL A 486 -31.38 31.18 41.62
CA VAL A 486 -32.73 30.64 41.34
C VAL A 486 -33.61 30.84 42.57
N GLU A 487 -34.23 32.01 42.67
CA GLU A 487 -35.02 32.40 43.84
C GLU A 487 -36.46 32.74 43.47
N ARG A 488 -37.40 32.43 44.38
CA ARG A 488 -38.80 32.84 44.24
C ARG A 488 -39.01 34.22 44.84
N LEU A 489 -39.55 35.15 44.06
CA LEU A 489 -39.83 36.49 44.57
C LEU A 489 -41.03 36.47 45.53
N LEU A 490 -40.96 37.32 46.54
CA LEU A 490 -42.04 37.65 47.46
C LEU A 490 -42.65 38.99 47.06
N ARG A 491 -43.96 39.16 47.22
CA ARG A 491 -44.61 40.46 47.00
C ARG A 491 -44.20 41.43 48.12
N SER A 492 -43.88 42.67 47.78
CA SER A 492 -43.62 43.72 48.76
C SER A 492 -44.93 44.33 49.28
N GLU A 493 -45.02 44.53 50.59
CA GLU A 493 -46.12 45.26 51.24
C GLU A 493 -45.72 46.71 51.61
N GLU A 494 -44.44 47.07 51.49
CA GLU A 494 -43.86 48.34 51.93
C GLU A 494 -43.85 49.43 50.85
N LYS A 495 -44.16 49.08 49.59
CA LYS A 495 -43.96 49.95 48.41
C LYS A 495 -45.19 49.93 47.49
N ASP A 496 -45.74 51.11 47.19
CA ASP A 496 -46.93 51.25 46.34
C ASP A 496 -46.68 50.70 44.92
N GLY A 497 -47.49 49.71 44.53
CA GLY A 497 -47.44 49.05 43.21
C GLY A 497 -47.55 47.52 43.29
N ASP A 498 -47.37 46.85 42.16
CA ASP A 498 -47.25 45.38 42.08
C ASP A 498 -45.77 44.99 42.08
N TRP A 499 -45.05 45.41 43.12
CA TRP A 499 -43.63 45.15 43.32
C TRP A 499 -43.39 43.82 44.01
N TRP A 500 -42.46 43.05 43.46
CA TRP A 500 -42.01 41.76 43.97
C TRP A 500 -40.49 41.80 44.13
N TYR A 501 -39.92 41.08 45.10
CA TYR A 501 -38.48 41.08 45.37
C TYR A 501 -37.94 39.70 45.74
N ALA A 502 -36.68 39.46 45.42
CA ALA A 502 -35.91 38.32 45.94
C ALA A 502 -34.67 38.83 46.68
N GLU A 503 -34.28 38.13 47.75
CA GLU A 503 -32.98 38.33 48.40
C GLU A 503 -31.95 37.43 47.70
N VAL A 504 -30.92 38.04 47.13
CA VAL A 504 -29.93 37.39 46.27
C VAL A 504 -28.54 37.65 46.85
N VAL A 505 -27.78 36.59 47.09
CA VAL A 505 -26.36 36.71 47.43
C VAL A 505 -25.56 36.95 46.14
N VAL A 506 -24.82 38.05 46.10
CA VAL A 506 -23.98 38.43 44.95
C VAL A 506 -22.74 37.55 44.94
N PRO A 507 -22.44 36.78 43.87
CA PRO A 507 -21.27 35.92 43.82
C PRO A 507 -19.95 36.71 44.00
N ASP A 508 -18.98 36.16 44.73
CA ASP A 508 -17.73 36.85 45.10
C ASP A 508 -16.94 37.41 43.91
N HIS A 509 -17.02 36.75 42.75
CA HIS A 509 -16.34 37.11 41.51
C HIS A 509 -17.24 37.79 40.46
N ALA A 510 -18.44 38.26 40.86
CA ALA A 510 -19.33 38.98 39.96
C ALA A 510 -18.81 40.40 39.67
N LEU A 511 -18.71 40.72 38.38
CA LEU A 511 -18.52 42.05 37.79
C LEU A 511 -19.86 42.58 37.25
N VAL A 512 -20.71 41.66 36.79
CA VAL A 512 -22.10 41.89 36.35
C VAL A 512 -22.98 40.76 36.89
N LEU A 513 -24.17 41.09 37.37
CA LEU A 513 -25.28 40.14 37.55
C LEU A 513 -26.15 40.17 36.30
N ASP A 514 -26.57 39.01 35.80
CA ASP A 514 -27.43 38.84 34.63
C ASP A 514 -28.67 38.06 35.04
N TRP A 515 -29.88 38.41 34.60
CA TRP A 515 -31.08 37.60 34.91
C TRP A 515 -32.25 37.79 33.96
N VAL A 516 -33.18 36.84 34.05
CA VAL A 516 -34.54 36.92 33.52
C VAL A 516 -35.54 36.59 34.65
N PHE A 517 -36.77 37.09 34.54
CA PHE A 517 -37.85 36.68 35.43
C PHE A 517 -38.70 35.60 34.74
N ALA A 518 -39.25 34.67 35.52
CA ALA A 518 -40.01 33.51 35.05
C ALA A 518 -41.27 33.27 35.90
N ASN A 519 -42.26 32.55 35.36
CA ASN A 519 -43.50 32.20 36.08
C ASN A 519 -43.42 30.92 36.94
N GLY A 520 -42.21 30.44 37.23
CA GLY A 520 -41.95 29.18 37.95
C GLY A 520 -40.45 28.87 37.97
N PRO A 521 -40.02 27.81 38.68
CA PRO A 521 -38.62 27.38 38.71
C PRO A 521 -38.17 26.82 37.34
N PRO A 522 -36.86 26.64 37.08
CA PRO A 522 -36.31 26.40 35.73
C PRO A 522 -36.88 25.19 34.98
N GLN A 523 -37.31 24.16 35.71
CA GLN A 523 -37.88 22.92 35.16
C GLN A 523 -39.40 22.99 34.89
N LYS A 524 -40.06 24.10 35.26
CA LYS A 524 -41.53 24.28 35.20
C LYS A 524 -41.96 25.61 34.56
N ALA A 525 -41.04 26.58 34.42
CA ALA A 525 -41.30 27.86 33.78
C ALA A 525 -41.63 27.70 32.29
N ASN A 526 -42.74 28.31 31.87
CA ASN A 526 -43.17 28.37 30.47
C ASN A 526 -43.45 29.81 29.96
N MET A 527 -43.32 30.81 30.83
CA MET A 527 -43.32 32.24 30.47
C MET A 527 -42.15 32.95 31.13
N TYR A 528 -41.54 33.89 30.40
CA TYR A 528 -40.36 34.64 30.81
C TYR A 528 -40.50 36.13 30.47
N ASP A 529 -39.99 37.01 31.33
CA ASP A 529 -39.60 38.37 30.97
C ASP A 529 -38.07 38.42 30.88
N ASN A 530 -37.58 38.55 29.64
CA ASN A 530 -36.16 38.69 29.29
C ASN A 530 -35.83 40.08 28.74
N ASN A 531 -36.57 41.11 29.19
CA ASN A 531 -36.34 42.51 28.85
C ASN A 531 -36.35 42.81 27.33
N ASN A 532 -37.26 42.16 26.59
CA ASN A 532 -37.33 42.16 25.12
C ASN A 532 -36.08 41.55 24.46
N SER A 533 -35.69 40.34 24.89
CA SER A 533 -34.52 39.59 24.41
C SER A 533 -33.20 40.37 24.56
N ARG A 534 -33.03 40.99 25.73
CA ARG A 534 -31.81 41.72 26.13
C ARG A 534 -31.30 41.35 27.52
N ASP A 535 -32.06 40.53 28.25
CA ASP A 535 -31.92 40.23 29.66
C ASP A 535 -31.89 41.48 30.57
N PHE A 536 -31.88 41.27 31.87
CA PHE A 536 -31.65 42.30 32.87
C PHE A 536 -30.21 42.19 33.36
N HIS A 537 -29.53 43.33 33.53
CA HIS A 537 -28.12 43.36 33.93
C HIS A 537 -27.85 44.49 34.93
N ALA A 538 -27.04 44.20 35.95
CA ALA A 538 -26.50 45.19 36.88
C ALA A 538 -24.99 45.02 37.06
N THR A 539 -24.22 46.11 37.00
CA THR A 539 -22.81 46.10 37.38
C THR A 539 -22.66 45.94 38.89
N VAL A 540 -21.58 45.28 39.33
CA VAL A 540 -21.20 45.15 40.73
C VAL A 540 -20.16 46.25 41.05
N PRO A 541 -20.51 47.32 41.80
CA PRO A 541 -19.66 48.52 41.88
C PRO A 541 -18.28 48.31 42.52
N ASN A 542 -18.17 47.40 43.49
CA ASN A 542 -16.97 47.25 44.34
C ASN A 542 -16.26 45.89 44.15
N CYS A 543 -16.01 45.46 42.91
CA CYS A 543 -15.27 44.22 42.64
C CYS A 543 -13.74 44.41 42.81
N ILE A 544 -13.12 43.56 43.65
CA ILE A 544 -11.71 43.70 44.08
C ILE A 544 -10.72 42.91 43.18
N LEU A 545 -11.21 41.93 42.40
CA LEU A 545 -10.40 40.83 41.87
C LEU A 545 -10.41 40.69 40.32
N GLY A 546 -10.80 41.74 39.60
CA GLY A 546 -11.07 41.69 38.16
C GLY A 546 -9.96 41.11 37.27
N ASP A 547 -8.69 41.42 37.51
CA ASP A 547 -7.58 40.90 36.69
C ASP A 547 -7.20 39.45 37.04
N LEU A 548 -7.39 39.02 38.29
CA LEU A 548 -7.14 37.63 38.70
C LEU A 548 -8.18 36.66 38.10
N PHE A 549 -9.45 37.09 38.03
CA PHE A 549 -10.50 36.35 37.31
C PHE A 549 -10.13 36.05 35.85
N TRP A 550 -9.51 37.01 35.13
CA TRP A 550 -9.09 36.79 33.74
C TRP A 550 -7.87 35.87 33.61
N ILE A 551 -6.98 35.83 34.61
CA ILE A 551 -5.85 34.88 34.66
C ILE A 551 -6.35 33.46 34.91
N GLU A 552 -7.30 33.29 35.84
CA GLU A 552 -7.96 32.01 36.09
C GLU A 552 -8.75 31.53 34.87
N GLU A 553 -9.40 32.45 34.14
CA GLU A 553 -10.09 32.14 32.88
C GLU A 553 -9.13 31.77 31.74
N GLU A 554 -7.97 32.41 31.60
CA GLU A 554 -6.89 31.96 30.68
C GLU A 554 -6.50 30.51 31.04
N HIS A 555 -6.26 30.23 32.32
CA HIS A 555 -5.88 28.90 32.81
C HIS A 555 -7.00 27.86 32.73
N ARG A 556 -8.28 28.25 32.70
CA ARG A 556 -9.43 27.36 32.51
C ARG A 556 -9.60 27.00 31.03
N ILE A 557 -9.54 27.99 30.13
CA ILE A 557 -9.65 27.78 28.68
C ILE A 557 -8.43 26.99 28.17
N TYR A 558 -7.22 27.36 28.60
CA TYR A 558 -5.98 26.66 28.24
C TYR A 558 -5.99 25.17 28.60
N ARG A 559 -6.41 24.80 29.82
CA ARG A 559 -6.53 23.38 30.21
C ARG A 559 -7.55 22.64 29.34
N LYS A 560 -8.71 23.23 29.08
CA LYS A 560 -9.73 22.63 28.21
C LYS A 560 -9.21 22.40 26.79
N LEU A 561 -8.45 23.36 26.23
CA LEU A 561 -7.82 23.21 24.92
C LEU A 561 -6.82 22.05 24.92
N GLN A 562 -5.96 21.94 25.94
CA GLN A 562 -5.02 20.82 26.08
C GLN A 562 -5.74 19.45 26.21
N GLU A 563 -6.81 19.37 26.99
CA GLU A 563 -7.61 18.15 27.16
C GLU A 563 -8.30 17.75 25.84
N GLU A 564 -8.94 18.71 25.16
CA GLU A 564 -9.52 18.49 23.83
C GLU A 564 -8.47 18.08 22.78
N ARG A 565 -7.27 18.68 22.83
CA ARG A 565 -6.17 18.38 21.91
C ARG A 565 -5.65 16.96 22.14
N LYS A 566 -5.40 16.57 23.39
CA LYS A 566 -4.96 15.21 23.76
C LYS A 566 -5.98 14.14 23.35
N LEU A 567 -7.28 14.38 23.55
CA LEU A 567 -8.34 13.47 23.10
C LEU A 567 -8.38 13.33 21.57
N LYS A 568 -8.17 14.43 20.82
CA LYS A 568 -8.09 14.41 19.35
C LYS A 568 -6.82 13.70 18.86
N GLU A 569 -5.66 13.98 19.46
CA GLU A 569 -4.37 13.33 19.19
C GLU A 569 -4.42 11.83 19.45
N GLU A 570 -4.99 11.40 20.59
CA GLU A 570 -5.13 9.98 20.93
C GLU A 570 -6.12 9.26 20.01
N ALA A 571 -7.24 9.90 19.64
CA ALA A 571 -8.18 9.34 18.68
C ALA A 571 -7.55 9.19 17.28
N VAL A 572 -6.81 10.19 16.80
CA VAL A 572 -6.07 10.12 15.54
C VAL A 572 -5.00 9.03 15.59
N ARG A 573 -4.24 8.91 16.69
CA ARG A 573 -3.22 7.87 16.85
C ARG A 573 -3.84 6.46 16.84
N LYS A 574 -4.90 6.22 17.61
CA LYS A 574 -5.65 4.95 17.59
C LYS A 574 -6.23 4.62 16.21
N LYS A 575 -6.69 5.64 15.46
CA LYS A 575 -7.17 5.46 14.08
C LYS A 575 -6.05 5.09 13.12
N ALA A 576 -4.88 5.74 13.23
CA ALA A 576 -3.68 5.43 12.46
C ALA A 576 -3.15 4.03 12.79
N GLU A 577 -3.06 3.66 14.07
CA GLU A 577 -2.68 2.32 14.55
C GLU A 577 -3.61 1.24 13.97
N LYS A 578 -4.95 1.40 14.04
CA LYS A 578 -5.90 0.44 13.41
C LYS A 578 -5.72 0.37 11.88
N THR A 579 -5.50 1.51 11.22
CA THR A 579 -5.31 1.58 9.76
C THR A 579 -4.02 0.87 9.33
N ALA A 580 -2.90 1.13 10.00
CA ALA A 580 -1.61 0.48 9.73
C ALA A 580 -1.68 -1.04 9.94
N ARG A 581 -2.33 -1.49 11.03
CA ARG A 581 -2.51 -2.93 11.30
C ARG A 581 -3.35 -3.61 10.21
N LEU A 582 -4.48 -3.02 9.83
CA LEU A 582 -5.33 -3.53 8.74
C LEU A 582 -4.59 -3.59 7.39
N LYS A 583 -3.75 -2.60 7.07
CA LYS A 583 -2.89 -2.63 5.86
C LYS A 583 -1.89 -3.79 5.91
N ALA A 584 -1.22 -4.01 7.05
CA ALA A 584 -0.27 -5.10 7.22
C ALA A 584 -0.94 -6.49 7.11
N GLU A 585 -2.05 -6.70 7.84
CA GLU A 585 -2.90 -7.90 7.77
C GLU A 585 -3.35 -8.19 6.32
N THR A 586 -3.73 -7.14 5.58
CA THR A 586 -4.13 -7.25 4.17
C THR A 586 -2.96 -7.62 3.25
N LYS A 587 -1.80 -6.95 3.39
CA LYS A 587 -0.59 -7.22 2.58
C LYS A 587 -0.08 -8.66 2.77
N GLU A 588 -0.07 -9.15 4.01
CA GLU A 588 0.27 -10.56 4.33
C GLU A 588 -0.75 -11.53 3.71
N ARG A 589 -2.06 -11.30 3.94
CA ARG A 589 -3.14 -12.14 3.40
C ARG A 589 -3.08 -12.23 1.87
N THR A 590 -2.82 -11.11 1.19
CA THR A 590 -2.71 -11.04 -0.27
C THR A 590 -1.48 -11.77 -0.81
N MET A 591 -0.31 -11.63 -0.16
CA MET A 591 0.88 -12.41 -0.52
C MET A 591 0.62 -13.92 -0.37
N LYS A 592 0.03 -14.34 0.76
CA LYS A 592 -0.31 -15.73 1.03
C LYS A 592 -1.32 -16.28 0.03
N MET A 593 -2.33 -15.50 -0.34
CA MET A 593 -3.32 -15.88 -1.35
C MET A 593 -2.71 -15.94 -2.77
N PHE A 594 -1.77 -15.05 -3.09
CA PHE A 594 -1.02 -15.09 -4.34
C PHE A 594 -0.21 -16.39 -4.49
N LEU A 595 0.56 -16.78 -3.46
CA LEU A 595 1.31 -18.04 -3.45
C LEU A 595 0.37 -19.25 -3.55
N LEU A 596 -0.75 -19.25 -2.82
CA LEU A 596 -1.77 -20.30 -2.90
C LEU A 596 -2.47 -20.36 -4.27
N SER A 597 -2.67 -19.22 -4.95
CA SER A 597 -3.30 -19.21 -6.29
C SER A 597 -2.46 -19.91 -7.35
N GLN A 598 -1.12 -19.90 -7.21
CA GLN A 598 -0.23 -20.60 -8.13
C GLN A 598 -0.25 -22.13 -7.94
N LYS A 599 -0.80 -22.66 -6.84
CA LYS A 599 -0.78 -24.08 -6.45
C LYS A 599 -1.29 -25.08 -7.50
N HIS A 600 -2.10 -24.63 -8.46
CA HIS A 600 -2.55 -25.46 -9.57
C HIS A 600 -1.47 -25.73 -10.63
N ILE A 601 -0.39 -24.95 -10.64
CA ILE A 601 0.81 -25.09 -11.48
C ILE A 601 2.04 -25.38 -10.61
N VAL A 602 2.29 -24.58 -9.57
CA VAL A 602 3.46 -24.71 -8.69
C VAL A 602 3.18 -24.23 -7.26
N TYR A 603 3.76 -24.89 -6.27
CA TYR A 603 3.81 -24.42 -4.87
C TYR A 603 5.01 -24.99 -4.13
N THR A 604 5.26 -24.50 -2.92
CA THR A 604 6.35 -24.97 -2.05
C THR A 604 5.84 -25.47 -0.70
N GLU A 605 6.62 -26.34 -0.09
CA GLU A 605 6.47 -26.79 1.30
C GLU A 605 7.83 -26.66 2.02
N PRO A 606 7.97 -25.78 3.04
CA PRO A 606 6.96 -24.80 3.49
C PRO A 606 6.59 -23.77 2.41
N LEU A 607 5.40 -23.17 2.55
CA LEU A 607 4.94 -22.11 1.63
C LEU A 607 5.81 -20.85 1.78
N ASP A 608 6.07 -20.46 3.02
CA ASP A 608 6.92 -19.32 3.38
C ASP A 608 8.38 -19.78 3.48
N ILE A 609 9.14 -19.62 2.39
CA ILE A 609 10.55 -20.05 2.29
C ILE A 609 11.42 -19.25 3.28
N ARG A 610 12.35 -19.93 3.96
CA ARG A 610 13.38 -19.30 4.80
C ARG A 610 14.79 -19.60 4.31
N ALA A 611 15.68 -18.61 4.44
CA ALA A 611 17.11 -18.78 4.17
C ALA A 611 17.70 -19.88 5.06
N GLY A 612 18.64 -20.67 4.52
CA GLY A 612 19.22 -21.83 5.20
C GLY A 612 18.33 -23.08 5.34
N SER A 613 17.05 -23.02 4.96
CA SER A 613 16.10 -24.14 5.11
C SER A 613 16.06 -25.08 3.91
N MET A 614 15.48 -26.27 4.10
CA MET A 614 15.13 -27.21 3.02
C MET A 614 13.70 -26.93 2.56
N VAL A 615 13.51 -26.78 1.25
CA VAL A 615 12.21 -26.52 0.62
C VAL A 615 11.90 -27.59 -0.41
N THR A 616 10.68 -28.13 -0.41
CA THR A 616 10.19 -29.00 -1.49
C THR A 616 9.34 -28.18 -2.46
N VAL A 617 9.72 -28.16 -3.73
CA VAL A 617 8.97 -27.53 -4.82
C VAL A 617 8.09 -28.58 -5.51
N PHE A 618 6.79 -28.33 -5.57
CA PHE A 618 5.80 -29.16 -6.25
C PHE A 618 5.35 -28.50 -7.55
N TYR A 619 5.29 -29.25 -8.65
CA TYR A 619 4.94 -28.75 -9.99
C TYR A 619 3.94 -29.68 -10.69
N ASN A 620 2.97 -29.11 -11.41
CA ASN A 620 1.96 -29.83 -12.16
C ASN A 620 2.16 -29.62 -13.68
N PRO A 621 2.89 -30.51 -14.38
CA PRO A 621 3.15 -30.36 -15.81
C PRO A 621 1.87 -30.35 -16.65
N SER A 622 0.79 -31.02 -16.22
CA SER A 622 -0.44 -31.15 -17.01
C SER A 622 -1.11 -29.81 -17.35
N ASN A 623 -0.87 -28.78 -16.53
CA ASN A 623 -1.41 -27.43 -16.69
C ASN A 623 -0.46 -26.46 -17.44
N THR A 624 0.60 -26.97 -18.08
CA THR A 624 1.71 -26.17 -18.65
C THR A 624 2.09 -26.62 -20.08
N VAL A 625 3.07 -25.94 -20.68
CA VAL A 625 3.71 -26.36 -21.94
C VAL A 625 4.47 -27.69 -21.86
N LEU A 626 4.69 -28.22 -20.64
CA LEU A 626 5.29 -29.54 -20.41
C LEU A 626 4.24 -30.65 -20.19
N SER A 627 2.97 -30.38 -20.48
CA SER A 627 1.90 -31.38 -20.40
C SER A 627 2.17 -32.58 -21.32
N GLY A 628 2.06 -33.79 -20.77
CA GLY A 628 2.31 -35.04 -21.49
C GLY A 628 3.79 -35.35 -21.80
N LYS A 629 4.76 -34.59 -21.25
CA LYS A 629 6.19 -34.89 -21.40
C LYS A 629 6.62 -36.09 -20.55
N PRO A 630 7.57 -36.92 -21.01
CA PRO A 630 8.02 -38.12 -20.30
C PRO A 630 8.94 -37.80 -19.11
N GLU A 631 9.58 -36.63 -19.12
CA GLU A 631 10.44 -36.14 -18.05
C GLU A 631 10.21 -34.63 -17.84
N VAL A 632 10.48 -34.19 -16.62
CA VAL A 632 10.57 -32.77 -16.26
C VAL A 632 11.79 -32.58 -15.39
N TRP A 633 12.59 -31.59 -15.73
CA TRP A 633 13.82 -31.21 -15.05
C TRP A 633 13.64 -29.81 -14.46
N PHE A 634 13.93 -29.68 -13.18
CA PHE A 634 13.92 -28.43 -12.43
C PHE A 634 15.30 -27.77 -12.50
N ARG A 635 15.33 -26.48 -12.82
CA ARG A 635 16.54 -25.64 -12.83
C ARG A 635 16.32 -24.48 -11.89
N CYS A 636 17.27 -24.24 -11.00
CA CYS A 636 17.14 -23.23 -9.96
C CYS A 636 18.42 -22.43 -9.78
N SER A 637 18.25 -21.16 -9.44
CA SER A 637 19.29 -20.30 -8.89
C SER A 637 18.64 -19.45 -7.79
N PHE A 638 19.40 -18.50 -7.27
CA PHE A 638 18.92 -17.56 -6.27
C PHE A 638 19.27 -16.13 -6.68
N ASN A 639 18.64 -15.16 -6.00
CA ASN A 639 18.93 -13.74 -6.13
C ASN A 639 18.84 -13.25 -7.60
N ARG A 640 17.68 -13.45 -8.24
CA ARG A 640 17.38 -13.07 -9.64
C ARG A 640 18.33 -13.69 -10.67
N TRP A 641 18.68 -14.96 -10.46
CA TRP A 641 19.71 -15.73 -11.17
C TRP A 641 21.15 -15.25 -10.98
N THR A 642 21.39 -14.24 -10.12
CA THR A 642 22.73 -13.62 -9.92
C THR A 642 23.51 -14.13 -8.71
N HIS A 643 23.07 -15.23 -8.08
CA HIS A 643 23.76 -15.83 -6.95
C HIS A 643 25.23 -16.19 -7.25
N HIS A 644 26.12 -15.92 -6.29
CA HIS A 644 27.57 -16.04 -6.47
C HIS A 644 28.05 -17.49 -6.71
N ARG A 645 27.36 -18.49 -6.15
CA ARG A 645 27.59 -19.93 -6.40
C ARG A 645 27.03 -20.42 -7.76
N GLY A 646 26.41 -19.54 -8.54
CA GLY A 646 25.76 -19.86 -9.81
C GLY A 646 24.43 -20.64 -9.67
N PRO A 647 23.82 -21.04 -10.80
CA PRO A 647 22.67 -21.93 -10.81
C PRO A 647 23.04 -23.33 -10.27
N LEU A 648 22.11 -23.97 -9.59
CA LEU A 648 22.22 -25.36 -9.18
C LEU A 648 22.22 -26.29 -10.41
N PRO A 649 22.90 -27.46 -10.35
CA PRO A 649 22.77 -28.50 -11.36
C PRO A 649 21.30 -28.86 -11.62
N PRO A 650 20.90 -29.13 -12.88
CA PRO A 650 19.52 -29.52 -13.20
C PRO A 650 19.12 -30.79 -12.44
N GLN A 651 17.93 -30.80 -11.83
CA GLN A 651 17.44 -31.93 -11.05
C GLN A 651 16.19 -32.53 -11.70
N LYS A 652 16.22 -33.83 -11.98
CA LYS A 652 15.04 -34.55 -12.49
C LYS A 652 13.96 -34.59 -11.40
N MET A 653 12.75 -34.11 -11.70
CA MET A 653 11.65 -34.15 -10.75
C MET A 653 11.10 -35.57 -10.61
N VAL A 654 10.72 -35.96 -9.40
CA VAL A 654 10.10 -37.27 -9.11
C VAL A 654 8.60 -37.11 -8.88
N HIS A 655 7.79 -38.16 -9.00
CA HIS A 655 6.36 -38.04 -8.69
C HIS A 655 6.12 -37.72 -7.22
N ALA A 656 5.16 -36.82 -6.97
CA ALA A 656 4.60 -36.60 -5.65
C ALA A 656 3.60 -37.71 -5.31
N ASP A 657 3.34 -37.86 -4.01
CA ASP A 657 2.44 -38.88 -3.46
C ASP A 657 0.98 -38.59 -3.87
N ASN A 658 0.69 -37.30 -4.15
CA ASN A 658 -0.44 -36.86 -4.95
C ASN A 658 -0.10 -36.96 -6.45
N ALA A 659 -0.62 -37.98 -7.13
CA ALA A 659 -0.21 -38.41 -8.48
C ALA A 659 -0.28 -37.36 -9.62
N SER A 660 -0.88 -36.18 -9.40
CA SER A 660 -0.94 -35.08 -10.37
C SER A 660 0.28 -34.15 -10.36
N HIS A 661 1.14 -34.24 -9.35
CA HIS A 661 2.31 -33.35 -9.21
C HIS A 661 3.62 -34.13 -9.24
N LEU A 662 4.68 -33.43 -9.62
CA LEU A 662 6.08 -33.80 -9.44
C LEU A 662 6.67 -32.98 -8.28
N LYS A 663 7.67 -33.50 -7.59
CA LYS A 663 8.38 -32.85 -6.47
C LYS A 663 9.90 -32.92 -6.63
N VAL A 664 10.59 -31.96 -6.02
CA VAL A 664 12.05 -31.88 -5.87
C VAL A 664 12.37 -31.09 -4.60
N THR A 665 13.47 -31.39 -3.90
CA THR A 665 13.82 -30.76 -2.62
C THR A 665 15.18 -30.09 -2.69
N VAL A 666 15.29 -28.85 -2.17
CA VAL A 666 16.42 -27.94 -2.37
C VAL A 666 16.83 -27.29 -1.04
N LYS A 667 18.14 -27.18 -0.77
CA LYS A 667 18.66 -26.32 0.32
C LYS A 667 18.73 -24.88 -0.18
N VAL A 668 18.11 -23.95 0.56
CA VAL A 668 18.17 -22.51 0.27
C VAL A 668 19.41 -21.90 0.97
N PRO A 669 20.25 -21.11 0.29
CA PRO A 669 21.39 -20.41 0.91
C PRO A 669 21.00 -19.45 2.04
N PHE A 670 21.95 -19.07 2.88
CA PHE A 670 21.74 -18.06 3.93
C PHE A 670 21.71 -16.62 3.36
N ASP A 671 22.35 -16.37 2.22
CA ASP A 671 22.38 -15.08 1.51
C ASP A 671 21.30 -14.95 0.42
N ALA A 672 20.37 -15.90 0.32
CA ALA A 672 19.27 -15.85 -0.63
C ALA A 672 18.12 -14.94 -0.14
N TYR A 673 17.71 -13.98 -0.97
CA TYR A 673 16.48 -13.18 -0.82
C TYR A 673 15.38 -13.58 -1.82
N MET A 674 15.74 -14.29 -2.89
CA MET A 674 14.84 -14.80 -3.92
C MET A 674 15.28 -16.21 -4.34
N MET A 675 14.33 -17.12 -4.57
CA MET A 675 14.56 -18.39 -5.25
C MET A 675 13.97 -18.29 -6.66
N ASP A 676 14.82 -18.51 -7.67
CA ASP A 676 14.48 -18.34 -9.08
C ASP A 676 14.54 -19.71 -9.77
N PHE A 677 13.52 -20.07 -10.56
CA PHE A 677 13.51 -21.38 -11.22
C PHE A 677 12.67 -21.44 -12.50
N VAL A 678 12.99 -22.43 -13.32
CA VAL A 678 12.25 -22.84 -14.53
C VAL A 678 12.23 -24.36 -14.65
N PHE A 679 11.28 -24.88 -15.43
CA PHE A 679 11.17 -26.30 -15.72
C PHE A 679 11.55 -26.56 -17.19
N SER A 680 12.22 -27.68 -17.48
CA SER A 680 12.57 -28.06 -18.86
C SER A 680 12.32 -29.54 -19.16
N GLU A 681 12.09 -29.86 -20.42
CA GLU A 681 11.85 -31.23 -20.89
C GLU A 681 13.04 -32.18 -20.69
N ARG A 682 14.29 -31.67 -20.65
CA ARG A 682 15.53 -32.46 -20.56
C ARG A 682 16.59 -31.78 -19.70
N GLU A 683 17.61 -32.54 -19.31
CA GLU A 683 18.82 -32.07 -18.59
C GLU A 683 19.62 -31.02 -19.38
N ASP A 684 19.75 -31.19 -20.70
CA ASP A 684 20.39 -30.23 -21.61
C ASP A 684 19.43 -29.20 -22.26
N GLY A 685 18.16 -29.16 -21.82
CA GLY A 685 17.18 -28.13 -22.22
C GLY A 685 15.94 -28.70 -22.91
N GLY A 686 15.71 -28.31 -24.17
CA GLY A 686 14.48 -28.63 -24.91
C GLY A 686 13.40 -27.55 -24.75
N ILE A 687 12.13 -27.95 -24.62
CA ILE A 687 11.05 -27.02 -24.26
C ILE A 687 11.20 -26.63 -22.79
N TYR A 688 11.01 -25.34 -22.49
CA TYR A 688 10.98 -24.79 -21.13
C TYR A 688 9.56 -24.34 -20.78
N ASP A 689 9.12 -24.61 -19.55
CA ASP A 689 8.17 -23.72 -18.89
C ASP A 689 8.94 -22.68 -18.07
N ASN A 690 8.91 -21.45 -18.58
CA ASN A 690 9.46 -20.26 -17.96
C ASN A 690 8.39 -19.16 -17.80
N LYS A 691 7.12 -19.53 -17.60
CA LYS A 691 6.02 -18.59 -17.34
C LYS A 691 5.91 -17.50 -18.43
N ASN A 692 6.11 -17.88 -19.70
CA ASN A 692 6.18 -17.01 -20.89
C ASN A 692 7.34 -15.98 -20.85
N GLY A 693 8.55 -16.41 -20.48
CA GLY A 693 9.72 -15.53 -20.41
C GLY A 693 9.68 -14.54 -19.25
N MET A 694 9.09 -14.97 -18.12
CA MET A 694 9.09 -14.27 -16.84
C MET A 694 9.89 -15.04 -15.77
N ASP A 695 9.96 -16.37 -15.91
CA ASP A 695 10.39 -17.39 -14.95
C ASP A 695 9.48 -17.47 -13.70
N TYR A 696 9.76 -18.43 -12.83
CA TYR A 696 9.15 -18.53 -11.50
C TYR A 696 10.10 -17.96 -10.46
N HIS A 697 9.55 -17.15 -9.55
CA HIS A 697 10.28 -16.43 -8.52
C HIS A 697 9.48 -16.52 -7.20
N ILE A 698 10.14 -16.92 -6.11
CA ILE A 698 9.54 -16.98 -4.76
C ILE A 698 10.47 -16.25 -3.76
N PRO A 699 9.98 -15.25 -3.01
CA PRO A 699 10.77 -14.56 -2.00
C PRO A 699 11.28 -15.47 -0.88
N VAL A 700 12.49 -15.20 -0.39
CA VAL A 700 13.13 -15.93 0.71
C VAL A 700 13.20 -15.04 1.95
N SER A 701 12.57 -15.49 3.04
CA SER A 701 12.56 -14.77 4.32
C SER A 701 13.83 -15.04 5.13
N GLY A 702 14.35 -14.00 5.81
CA GLY A 702 15.55 -14.13 6.66
C GLY A 702 16.88 -14.22 5.89
N GLY A 703 16.88 -13.89 4.60
CA GLY A 703 18.11 -13.75 3.81
C GLY A 703 18.99 -12.61 4.31
N ILE A 704 20.31 -12.84 4.33
CA ILE A 704 21.31 -11.87 4.82
C ILE A 704 21.52 -10.71 3.82
N LEU A 705 21.42 -11.03 2.53
CA LEU A 705 21.31 -10.01 1.48
C LEU A 705 19.83 -9.62 1.33
N LYS A 706 19.58 -8.38 0.91
CA LYS A 706 18.27 -7.93 0.43
C LYS A 706 18.35 -7.72 -1.09
N GLU A 707 17.19 -7.74 -1.75
CA GLU A 707 17.12 -7.39 -3.16
C GLU A 707 17.65 -5.95 -3.36
N PRO A 708 18.62 -5.72 -4.27
CA PRO A 708 19.15 -4.38 -4.49
C PRO A 708 18.05 -3.47 -5.09
N PRO A 709 17.90 -2.23 -4.61
CA PRO A 709 16.91 -1.31 -5.13
C PRO A 709 17.19 -1.02 -6.61
N MET A 710 16.16 -1.10 -7.45
CA MET A 710 16.24 -0.67 -8.84
C MET A 710 15.91 0.82 -8.92
N HIS A 711 16.49 1.53 -9.90
CA HIS A 711 16.08 2.90 -10.22
C HIS A 711 15.09 2.89 -11.39
N ILE A 712 13.85 3.26 -11.09
CA ILE A 712 12.71 3.20 -12.00
C ILE A 712 12.23 4.62 -12.26
N VAL A 713 12.32 5.07 -13.52
CA VAL A 713 11.86 6.40 -13.94
C VAL A 713 10.59 6.25 -14.77
N HIS A 714 9.47 6.74 -14.23
CA HIS A 714 8.23 6.84 -15.00
C HIS A 714 8.21 8.14 -15.81
N ILE A 715 7.90 8.04 -17.10
CA ILE A 715 7.68 9.21 -17.97
C ILE A 715 6.21 9.23 -18.39
N ALA A 716 5.50 10.26 -17.93
CA ALA A 716 4.05 10.39 -18.06
C ALA A 716 3.64 11.82 -18.44
N VAL A 717 2.37 12.00 -18.78
CA VAL A 717 1.74 13.32 -19.02
C VAL A 717 0.54 13.59 -18.08
N GLU A 718 0.15 12.59 -17.29
CA GLU A 718 -0.78 12.73 -16.17
C GLU A 718 -0.14 12.17 -14.89
N MET A 719 -0.48 12.77 -13.75
CA MET A 719 -0.20 12.28 -12.40
C MET A 719 -1.29 12.79 -11.45
N ALA A 720 -1.85 11.93 -10.61
CA ALA A 720 -2.78 12.32 -9.57
C ALA A 720 -2.02 12.87 -8.34
N PRO A 721 -2.59 13.81 -7.57
CA PRO A 721 -3.79 14.62 -7.85
C PRO A 721 -3.50 15.86 -8.75
N ILE A 722 -2.25 16.10 -9.13
CA ILE A 722 -1.76 17.40 -9.64
C ILE A 722 -2.12 17.72 -11.10
N ALA A 723 -2.25 16.70 -11.94
CA ALA A 723 -2.47 16.81 -13.38
C ALA A 723 -3.19 15.55 -13.92
N LYS A 724 -4.51 15.49 -13.78
CA LYS A 724 -5.32 14.28 -14.03
C LYS A 724 -6.49 14.56 -15.00
N VAL A 725 -6.75 13.62 -15.91
CA VAL A 725 -7.85 13.64 -16.90
C VAL A 725 -8.52 12.26 -17.04
N GLY A 726 -7.79 11.19 -16.75
CA GLY A 726 -8.29 9.82 -16.70
C GLY A 726 -7.67 9.00 -15.56
N GLY A 727 -7.80 7.68 -15.64
CA GLY A 727 -7.16 6.76 -14.69
C GLY A 727 -5.65 6.61 -14.88
N LEU A 728 -5.07 7.19 -15.94
CA LEU A 728 -3.63 7.21 -16.17
C LEU A 728 -2.90 7.88 -15.00
N GLY A 729 -3.34 9.08 -14.59
CA GLY A 729 -2.73 9.80 -13.47
C GLY A 729 -2.84 9.05 -12.13
N ASP A 730 -3.94 8.32 -11.91
CA ASP A 730 -4.11 7.46 -10.73
C ASP A 730 -3.08 6.32 -10.73
N VAL A 731 -2.96 5.60 -11.85
CA VAL A 731 -2.02 4.47 -11.97
C VAL A 731 -0.58 4.92 -11.82
N VAL A 732 -0.16 6.02 -12.47
CA VAL A 732 1.22 6.54 -12.36
C VAL A 732 1.59 6.78 -10.90
N THR A 733 0.71 7.42 -10.13
CA THR A 733 0.95 7.76 -8.72
C THR A 733 0.94 6.52 -7.83
N SER A 734 -0.09 5.68 -7.96
CA SER A 734 -0.33 4.58 -7.01
C SER A 734 0.52 3.33 -7.30
N LEU A 735 0.88 3.04 -8.56
CA LEU A 735 1.93 2.06 -8.88
C LEU A 735 3.29 2.54 -8.37
N SER A 736 3.64 3.82 -8.56
CA SER A 736 4.92 4.36 -8.09
C SER A 736 5.06 4.28 -6.56
N ARG A 737 4.00 4.60 -5.80
CA ARG A 737 4.02 4.45 -4.33
C ARG A 737 4.15 2.97 -3.94
N ALA A 738 3.40 2.06 -4.56
CA ALA A 738 3.49 0.63 -4.27
C ALA A 738 4.86 0.00 -4.60
N VAL A 739 5.55 0.48 -5.64
CA VAL A 739 6.93 0.06 -5.99
C VAL A 739 7.96 0.66 -5.02
N GLN A 740 7.73 1.88 -4.51
CA GLN A 740 8.50 2.47 -3.41
C GLN A 740 8.29 1.69 -2.09
N ASP A 741 7.06 1.24 -1.80
CA ASP A 741 6.68 0.38 -0.66
C ASP A 741 7.20 -1.08 -0.76
N LEU A 742 7.85 -1.42 -1.87
CA LEU A 742 8.65 -2.64 -2.06
C LEU A 742 10.17 -2.39 -1.92
N GLY A 743 10.58 -1.13 -1.76
CA GLY A 743 11.98 -0.74 -1.48
C GLY A 743 12.80 -0.27 -2.69
N HIS A 744 12.17 -0.03 -3.84
CA HIS A 744 12.88 0.45 -5.04
C HIS A 744 12.82 1.98 -5.19
N ASN A 745 13.79 2.56 -5.89
CA ASN A 745 13.88 4.01 -6.08
C ASN A 745 13.02 4.44 -7.26
N VAL A 746 11.97 5.23 -7.01
CA VAL A 746 11.02 5.67 -8.04
C VAL A 746 11.06 7.19 -8.21
N ASP A 747 11.34 7.63 -9.44
CA ASP A 747 11.28 9.03 -9.87
C ASP A 747 10.23 9.18 -11.00
N ILE A 748 9.54 10.32 -11.04
CA ILE A 748 8.54 10.65 -12.08
C ILE A 748 9.00 11.89 -12.85
N ILE A 749 8.97 11.84 -14.17
CA ILE A 749 9.17 13.01 -15.04
C ILE A 749 7.82 13.39 -15.66
N LEU A 750 7.44 14.66 -15.52
CA LEU A 750 6.15 15.22 -15.94
C LEU A 750 6.34 16.59 -16.63
N PRO A 751 5.49 17.00 -17.59
CA PRO A 751 5.49 18.38 -18.08
C PRO A 751 5.00 19.35 -17.00
N LYS A 752 5.62 20.53 -16.88
CA LYS A 752 5.11 21.60 -16.02
C LYS A 752 4.00 22.37 -16.75
N TYR A 753 2.77 21.92 -16.60
CA TYR A 753 1.58 22.63 -17.09
C TYR A 753 1.35 23.95 -16.34
N ASP A 754 0.66 24.89 -16.99
CA ASP A 754 0.15 26.11 -16.37
C ASP A 754 -1.11 25.89 -15.50
N CYS A 755 -1.84 24.81 -15.77
CA CYS A 755 -3.10 24.42 -15.13
C CYS A 755 -2.96 23.31 -14.09
N MET A 756 -1.74 22.93 -13.70
CA MET A 756 -1.50 21.91 -12.65
C MET A 756 -1.84 22.45 -11.25
N ASN A 757 -2.32 21.58 -10.36
CA ASN A 757 -2.54 21.98 -8.97
C ASN A 757 -1.24 21.90 -8.15
N LEU A 758 -0.60 23.04 -7.93
CA LEU A 758 0.62 23.16 -7.12
C LEU A 758 0.39 23.05 -5.61
N SER A 759 -0.85 23.09 -5.08
CA SER A 759 -1.07 22.98 -3.62
C SER A 759 -0.68 21.62 -3.06
N ASN A 760 -0.62 20.60 -3.93
CA ASN A 760 -0.36 19.20 -3.56
C ASN A 760 1.07 18.78 -3.94
N VAL A 761 1.99 19.76 -4.08
CA VAL A 761 3.42 19.55 -4.37
C VAL A 761 4.25 20.11 -3.21
N ASN A 762 4.73 19.22 -2.36
CA ASN A 762 5.65 19.55 -1.26
C ASN A 762 7.05 19.84 -1.80
N ASP A 763 7.85 20.59 -1.03
CA ASP A 763 9.24 20.93 -1.34
C ASP A 763 9.49 21.53 -2.74
N PHE A 764 8.48 22.17 -3.35
CA PHE A 764 8.54 22.61 -4.74
C PHE A 764 9.56 23.74 -4.97
N HIS A 765 10.66 23.44 -5.70
CA HIS A 765 11.75 24.38 -5.97
C HIS A 765 12.35 24.21 -7.37
N PHE A 766 12.98 25.28 -7.88
CA PHE A 766 13.81 25.22 -9.09
C PHE A 766 15.12 24.51 -8.78
N ARG A 767 15.48 23.48 -9.55
CA ARG A 767 16.65 22.63 -9.29
C ARG A 767 17.80 22.85 -10.28
N ARG A 768 17.50 23.02 -11.58
CA ARG A 768 18.47 23.42 -12.63
C ARG A 768 17.74 23.80 -13.93
N SER A 769 18.46 24.32 -14.91
CA SER A 769 18.00 24.37 -16.31
C SER A 769 18.99 23.67 -17.25
N PHE A 770 18.58 23.45 -18.49
CA PHE A 770 19.41 22.99 -19.60
C PHE A 770 18.89 23.54 -20.94
N GLY A 771 19.75 23.57 -21.96
CA GLY A 771 19.35 23.98 -23.31
C GLY A 771 19.06 22.76 -24.20
N TRP A 772 17.87 22.72 -24.79
CA TRP A 772 17.51 21.72 -25.81
C TRP A 772 16.44 22.27 -26.76
N GLY A 773 16.36 21.75 -27.99
CA GLY A 773 15.31 22.11 -28.95
C GLY A 773 15.22 23.60 -29.31
N GLY A 774 16.31 24.35 -29.14
CA GLY A 774 16.37 25.80 -29.36
C GLY A 774 15.78 26.66 -28.22
N THR A 775 15.53 26.10 -27.03
CA THR A 775 15.01 26.83 -25.86
C THR A 775 15.69 26.42 -24.55
N GLU A 776 15.52 27.22 -23.50
CA GLU A 776 15.88 26.82 -22.14
C GLU A 776 14.73 26.00 -21.53
N ILE A 777 15.05 24.81 -21.03
CA ILE A 777 14.13 23.96 -20.27
C ILE A 777 14.53 24.03 -18.80
N LYS A 778 13.58 24.47 -17.96
CA LYS A 778 13.76 24.58 -16.51
C LYS A 778 13.26 23.29 -15.85
N VAL A 779 14.05 22.77 -14.93
CA VAL A 779 13.74 21.57 -14.14
C VAL A 779 13.38 22.03 -12.74
N TRP A 780 12.10 21.87 -12.42
CA TRP A 780 11.60 22.01 -11.05
C TRP A 780 11.55 20.64 -10.40
N PHE A 781 11.71 20.58 -9.09
CA PHE A 781 11.60 19.37 -8.29
C PHE A 781 10.61 19.59 -7.15
N GLY A 782 9.89 18.55 -6.77
CA GLY A 782 9.06 18.52 -5.57
C GLY A 782 8.63 17.09 -5.24
N LYS A 783 7.95 16.93 -4.10
CA LYS A 783 7.34 15.66 -3.69
C LYS A 783 5.83 15.70 -3.83
N VAL A 784 5.26 14.64 -4.39
CA VAL A 784 3.81 14.47 -4.56
C VAL A 784 3.45 13.08 -4.09
N GLU A 785 2.53 12.94 -3.13
CA GLU A 785 2.18 11.63 -2.55
C GLU A 785 3.38 10.84 -1.99
N GLY A 786 4.42 11.56 -1.53
CA GLY A 786 5.71 11.02 -1.07
C GLY A 786 6.78 10.87 -2.16
N LEU A 787 6.34 10.77 -3.42
CA LEU A 787 7.17 10.44 -4.59
C LEU A 787 7.95 11.64 -5.12
N SER A 788 9.16 11.38 -5.62
CA SER A 788 10.03 12.36 -6.28
C SER A 788 9.52 12.71 -7.68
N VAL A 789 9.23 13.99 -7.95
CA VAL A 789 8.74 14.45 -9.25
C VAL A 789 9.61 15.56 -9.82
N TYR A 790 10.02 15.39 -11.09
CA TYR A 790 10.72 16.37 -11.90
C TYR A 790 9.77 16.98 -12.93
N PHE A 791 9.56 18.29 -12.86
CA PHE A 791 8.68 19.01 -13.76
C PHE A 791 9.49 19.79 -14.80
N LEU A 792 9.31 19.45 -16.07
CA LEU A 792 10.01 20.09 -17.18
C LEU A 792 9.21 21.27 -17.73
N GLU A 793 9.81 22.45 -17.72
CA GLU A 793 9.21 23.72 -18.17
C GLU A 793 10.02 24.33 -19.33
N PRO A 794 9.63 24.05 -20.59
CA PRO A 794 10.23 24.68 -21.77
C PRO A 794 9.84 26.16 -21.86
N SER A 795 10.83 27.05 -21.98
CA SER A 795 10.63 28.51 -22.04
C SER A 795 9.99 29.00 -23.36
N ASN A 796 9.63 28.10 -24.26
CA ASN A 796 8.89 28.36 -25.50
C ASN A 796 7.35 28.44 -25.29
N GLY A 797 6.85 28.24 -24.06
CA GLY A 797 5.42 28.32 -23.73
C GLY A 797 4.57 27.13 -24.19
N MET A 798 5.19 26.06 -24.69
CA MET A 798 4.50 24.89 -25.27
C MET A 798 3.54 24.18 -24.30
N PHE A 799 3.72 24.33 -22.98
CA PHE A 799 2.87 23.77 -21.93
C PHE A 799 2.00 24.82 -21.21
N SER A 800 2.01 26.07 -21.69
CA SER A 800 1.22 27.20 -21.18
C SER A 800 -0.01 27.42 -22.06
N VAL A 801 -0.93 26.44 -22.05
CA VAL A 801 -2.08 26.37 -22.96
C VAL A 801 -3.42 26.12 -22.24
N GLY A 802 -3.45 26.21 -20.91
CA GLY A 802 -4.61 26.05 -20.04
C GLY A 802 -5.21 24.64 -19.99
N CYS A 803 -4.54 23.62 -20.55
CA CYS A 803 -5.04 22.24 -20.56
C CYS A 803 -3.95 21.18 -20.84
N ILE A 804 -4.18 19.98 -20.31
CA ILE A 804 -3.30 18.82 -20.48
C ILE A 804 -3.39 18.27 -21.91
N TYR A 805 -4.59 18.08 -22.46
CA TYR A 805 -4.85 17.56 -23.82
C TYR A 805 -5.66 18.55 -24.69
N GLY A 806 -5.62 18.36 -26.01
CA GLY A 806 -6.44 19.08 -27.00
C GLY A 806 -5.78 20.30 -27.64
N ARG A 807 -4.45 20.39 -27.65
CA ARG A 807 -3.65 21.52 -28.17
C ARG A 807 -2.38 21.03 -28.87
N ASN A 808 -2.52 20.53 -30.09
CA ASN A 808 -1.42 19.99 -30.91
C ASN A 808 -0.51 19.00 -30.15
N ASP A 809 -1.16 18.02 -29.51
CA ASP A 809 -0.55 17.18 -28.47
C ASP A 809 0.63 16.32 -28.96
N GLY A 810 0.65 15.96 -30.25
CA GLY A 810 1.75 15.19 -30.85
C GLY A 810 3.09 15.93 -30.78
N ASP A 811 3.12 17.19 -31.20
CA ASP A 811 4.32 18.02 -31.15
C ASP A 811 4.73 18.33 -29.70
N ARG A 812 3.73 18.63 -28.84
CA ARG A 812 3.97 18.92 -27.42
C ARG A 812 4.62 17.73 -26.71
N PHE A 813 3.99 16.56 -26.78
CA PHE A 813 4.47 15.39 -26.06
C PHE A 813 5.73 14.79 -26.71
N GLY A 814 5.89 14.89 -28.04
CA GLY A 814 7.14 14.58 -28.72
C GLY A 814 8.32 15.42 -28.20
N PHE A 815 8.16 16.74 -28.09
CA PHE A 815 9.17 17.63 -27.49
C PHE A 815 9.48 17.25 -26.04
N PHE A 816 8.46 16.95 -25.23
CA PHE A 816 8.64 16.52 -23.84
C PHE A 816 9.38 15.19 -23.70
N CYS A 817 9.10 14.20 -24.55
CA CYS A 817 9.78 12.90 -24.50
C CYS A 817 11.28 13.04 -24.78
N HIS A 818 11.66 13.86 -25.76
CA HIS A 818 13.06 14.25 -25.97
C HIS A 818 13.63 14.96 -24.74
N ALA A 819 12.94 15.97 -24.21
CA ALA A 819 13.39 16.74 -23.06
C ALA A 819 13.60 15.88 -21.80
N ALA A 820 12.80 14.83 -21.60
CA ALA A 820 12.95 13.87 -20.51
C ALA A 820 14.22 13.01 -20.67
N LEU A 821 14.47 12.47 -21.87
CA LEU A 821 15.70 11.73 -22.17
C LEU A 821 16.95 12.60 -22.10
N GLU A 822 16.87 13.84 -22.58
CA GLU A 822 17.92 14.84 -22.49
C GLU A 822 18.22 15.24 -21.04
N PHE A 823 17.19 15.40 -20.20
CA PHE A 823 17.34 15.67 -18.78
C PHE A 823 18.06 14.52 -18.05
N LEU A 824 17.71 13.26 -18.35
CA LEU A 824 18.41 12.09 -17.79
C LEU A 824 19.88 12.06 -18.21
N LEU A 825 20.16 12.25 -19.51
CA LEU A 825 21.53 12.32 -20.04
C LEU A 825 22.35 13.45 -19.38
N GLN A 826 21.81 14.67 -19.34
CA GLN A 826 22.52 15.83 -18.78
C GLN A 826 22.54 15.88 -17.25
N SER A 827 21.83 14.99 -16.56
CA SER A 827 21.95 14.78 -15.10
C SER A 827 22.89 13.62 -14.74
N GLY A 828 23.32 12.80 -15.70
CA GLY A 828 24.06 11.56 -15.42
C GLY A 828 23.17 10.50 -14.74
N SER A 829 21.85 10.62 -14.85
CA SER A 829 20.89 9.71 -14.25
C SER A 829 20.72 8.49 -15.15
N CYS A 830 21.23 7.35 -14.70
CA CYS A 830 21.22 6.08 -15.43
C CYS A 830 20.27 5.07 -14.76
N PRO A 831 18.94 5.18 -15.00
CA PRO A 831 17.97 4.26 -14.40
C PRO A 831 18.08 2.85 -14.98
N ASP A 832 17.63 1.87 -14.21
CA ASP A 832 17.42 0.49 -14.68
C ASP A 832 16.24 0.40 -15.65
N ILE A 833 15.17 1.15 -15.35
CA ILE A 833 13.89 1.08 -16.05
C ILE A 833 13.42 2.47 -16.48
N LEU A 834 13.06 2.60 -17.75
CA LEU A 834 12.29 3.71 -18.31
C LEU A 834 10.85 3.24 -18.55
N HIS A 835 9.94 3.55 -17.63
CA HIS A 835 8.54 3.15 -17.75
C HIS A 835 7.70 4.23 -18.41
N CYS A 836 7.32 3.96 -19.65
CA CYS A 836 6.56 4.86 -20.52
C CYS A 836 5.08 4.47 -20.50
N HIS A 837 4.20 5.43 -20.22
CA HIS A 837 2.74 5.25 -20.22
C HIS A 837 2.05 5.90 -21.43
N ASP A 838 1.35 5.07 -22.20
CA ASP A 838 0.47 5.41 -23.33
C ASP A 838 1.12 6.21 -24.50
N TRP A 839 0.37 6.43 -25.58
CA TRP A 839 0.78 7.07 -26.84
C TRP A 839 1.49 8.42 -26.70
N SER A 840 1.25 9.11 -25.58
CA SER A 840 1.84 10.40 -25.23
C SER A 840 3.31 10.31 -24.80
N SER A 841 3.70 9.25 -24.10
CA SER A 841 5.12 8.99 -23.76
C SER A 841 5.80 8.01 -24.72
N ALA A 842 5.02 7.33 -25.56
CA ALA A 842 5.50 6.41 -26.60
C ALA A 842 6.74 6.88 -27.40
N PRO A 843 6.94 8.18 -27.73
CA PRO A 843 8.16 8.64 -28.37
C PRO A 843 9.45 8.30 -27.61
N VAL A 844 9.44 8.26 -26.28
CA VAL A 844 10.61 7.86 -25.47
C VAL A 844 11.16 6.51 -25.94
N ALA A 845 10.30 5.54 -26.26
CA ALA A 845 10.72 4.18 -26.56
C ALA A 845 11.62 4.08 -27.80
N TRP A 846 11.28 4.77 -28.89
CA TRP A 846 12.13 4.77 -30.09
C TRP A 846 13.29 5.76 -29.99
N LEU A 847 13.04 6.97 -29.46
CA LEU A 847 14.08 7.99 -29.28
C LEU A 847 15.22 7.49 -28.37
N PHE A 848 14.90 6.74 -27.31
CA PHE A 848 15.88 6.12 -26.44
C PHE A 848 16.83 5.18 -27.22
N LYS A 849 16.26 4.21 -27.96
CA LYS A 849 17.04 3.23 -28.74
C LYS A 849 17.82 3.89 -29.88
N GLU A 850 17.24 4.88 -30.54
CA GLU A 850 17.81 5.55 -31.72
C GLU A 850 18.86 6.62 -31.38
N HIS A 851 18.77 7.28 -30.22
CA HIS A 851 19.56 8.49 -29.93
C HIS A 851 20.23 8.58 -28.55
N TYR A 852 19.82 7.81 -27.53
CA TYR A 852 20.32 7.99 -26.15
C TYR A 852 21.02 6.77 -25.55
N MET A 853 20.61 5.55 -25.93
CA MET A 853 21.18 4.28 -25.44
C MET A 853 22.70 4.18 -25.67
N HIS A 854 23.22 4.74 -26.75
CA HIS A 854 24.66 4.72 -27.09
C HIS A 854 25.48 5.87 -26.48
N TYR A 855 24.85 6.85 -25.81
CA TYR A 855 25.51 8.09 -25.37
C TYR A 855 25.60 8.26 -23.84
N GLY A 856 25.14 7.27 -23.08
CA GLY A 856 25.29 7.25 -21.61
C GLY A 856 24.27 6.37 -20.88
N LEU A 857 23.12 6.07 -21.52
CA LEU A 857 22.02 5.32 -20.90
C LEU A 857 21.96 3.84 -21.35
N SER A 858 23.11 3.19 -21.53
CA SER A 858 23.23 1.84 -22.13
C SER A 858 22.52 0.72 -21.37
N ASN A 859 22.36 0.88 -20.06
CA ASN A 859 21.90 -0.17 -19.16
C ASN A 859 20.37 -0.16 -19.00
N ALA A 860 19.72 0.96 -19.30
CA ALA A 860 18.28 1.13 -19.09
C ALA A 860 17.45 0.22 -20.02
N ARG A 861 16.28 -0.18 -19.53
CA ARG A 861 15.30 -0.98 -20.28
C ARG A 861 13.97 -0.26 -20.36
N VAL A 862 13.37 -0.29 -21.55
CA VAL A 862 12.13 0.43 -21.85
C VAL A 862 10.94 -0.50 -21.59
N ILE A 863 10.06 -0.07 -20.69
CA ILE A 863 8.77 -0.71 -20.42
C ILE A 863 7.67 0.18 -20.98
N PHE A 864 6.71 -0.39 -21.71
CA PHE A 864 5.58 0.38 -22.25
C PHE A 864 4.22 -0.14 -21.78
N THR A 865 3.44 0.68 -21.07
CA THR A 865 2.05 0.38 -20.68
C THR A 865 1.05 1.06 -21.60
N ILE A 866 0.23 0.29 -22.30
CA ILE A 866 -0.95 0.79 -23.03
C ILE A 866 -2.12 0.92 -22.04
N HIS A 867 -2.62 2.14 -21.82
CA HIS A 867 -3.78 2.40 -20.95
C HIS A 867 -5.09 2.43 -21.74
N ASN A 868 -5.11 2.98 -22.96
CA ASN A 868 -6.23 2.78 -23.90
C ASN A 868 -5.76 2.80 -25.37
N LEU A 869 -5.93 1.68 -26.07
CA LEU A 869 -5.50 1.52 -27.47
C LEU A 869 -6.23 2.43 -28.48
N GLU A 870 -7.39 3.00 -28.16
CA GLU A 870 -8.09 3.92 -29.08
C GLU A 870 -7.26 5.18 -29.44
N PHE A 871 -6.35 5.59 -28.56
CA PHE A 871 -5.60 6.83 -28.74
C PHE A 871 -4.17 6.57 -29.27
N GLY A 872 -3.78 7.29 -30.31
CA GLY A 872 -2.40 7.31 -30.79
C GLY A 872 -1.82 5.97 -31.26
N VAL A 873 -2.68 5.06 -31.75
CA VAL A 873 -2.40 3.73 -32.36
C VAL A 873 -1.05 3.65 -33.12
N HIS A 874 -0.72 4.66 -33.92
CA HIS A 874 0.52 4.73 -34.69
C HIS A 874 1.78 4.87 -33.82
N ASN A 875 1.73 5.73 -32.79
CA ASN A 875 2.83 5.90 -31.84
C ASN A 875 2.96 4.66 -30.94
N ILE A 876 1.83 4.07 -30.53
CA ILE A 876 1.79 2.80 -29.82
C ILE A 876 2.53 1.72 -30.62
N GLY A 877 2.27 1.58 -31.92
CA GLY A 877 2.98 0.60 -32.76
C GLY A 877 4.50 0.80 -32.82
N LYS A 878 4.98 2.05 -32.88
CA LYS A 878 6.41 2.35 -32.81
C LYS A 878 7.02 2.01 -31.44
N ALA A 879 6.33 2.34 -30.35
CA ALA A 879 6.79 1.98 -29.01
C ALA A 879 6.77 0.47 -28.77
N MET A 880 5.75 -0.24 -29.23
CA MET A 880 5.66 -1.70 -29.17
C MET A 880 6.81 -2.38 -29.94
N ALA A 881 7.26 -1.81 -31.05
CA ALA A 881 8.45 -2.31 -31.75
C ALA A 881 9.72 -2.17 -30.88
N GLN A 882 9.94 -1.00 -30.27
CA GLN A 882 11.22 -0.63 -29.63
C GLN A 882 11.33 -0.90 -28.12
N ALA A 883 10.21 -1.07 -27.40
CA ALA A 883 10.22 -1.40 -25.97
C ALA A 883 10.74 -2.82 -25.71
N ASP A 884 11.43 -3.04 -24.60
CA ASP A 884 12.01 -4.34 -24.25
C ASP A 884 10.93 -5.31 -23.73
N LYS A 885 10.04 -4.81 -22.87
CA LYS A 885 8.77 -5.46 -22.49
C LYS A 885 7.62 -4.45 -22.60
N ALA A 886 6.41 -4.96 -22.87
CA ALA A 886 5.19 -4.17 -22.92
C ALA A 886 4.06 -4.82 -22.12
N THR A 887 3.09 -4.02 -21.69
CA THR A 887 1.92 -4.48 -20.94
C THR A 887 0.68 -3.63 -21.22
N THR A 888 -0.48 -4.12 -20.82
CA THR A 888 -1.72 -3.36 -20.71
C THR A 888 -2.48 -3.74 -19.45
N VAL A 889 -3.46 -2.94 -19.09
CA VAL A 889 -4.03 -2.84 -17.73
C VAL A 889 -5.02 -3.96 -17.34
N SER A 890 -5.00 -5.11 -18.02
CA SER A 890 -5.87 -6.28 -17.79
C SER A 890 -5.39 -7.51 -18.58
N HIS A 891 -5.63 -8.73 -18.05
CA HIS A 891 -5.35 -10.00 -18.72
C HIS A 891 -6.39 -10.37 -19.79
N THR A 892 -7.65 -9.95 -19.61
CA THR A 892 -8.69 -10.12 -20.65
C THR A 892 -8.53 -9.07 -21.73
N TYR A 893 -8.26 -7.81 -21.39
CA TYR A 893 -8.04 -6.76 -22.39
C TYR A 893 -6.81 -7.05 -23.26
N SER A 894 -5.71 -7.56 -22.70
CA SER A 894 -4.53 -7.96 -23.50
C SER A 894 -4.86 -9.02 -24.56
N LYS A 895 -5.80 -9.93 -24.27
CA LYS A 895 -6.34 -10.91 -25.23
C LYS A 895 -7.29 -10.25 -26.24
N GLU A 896 -8.23 -9.42 -25.78
CA GLU A 896 -9.15 -8.65 -26.65
C GLU A 896 -8.38 -7.81 -27.69
N VAL A 897 -7.26 -7.18 -27.30
CA VAL A 897 -6.46 -6.35 -28.21
C VAL A 897 -5.38 -7.10 -29.00
N SER A 898 -5.09 -8.36 -28.67
CA SER A 898 -3.96 -9.13 -29.24
C SER A 898 -3.92 -9.18 -30.77
N GLY A 899 -5.08 -9.20 -31.42
CA GLY A 899 -5.21 -9.22 -32.89
C GLY A 899 -4.95 -7.88 -33.59
N ASN A 900 -4.75 -6.78 -32.87
CA ASN A 900 -4.54 -5.46 -33.48
C ASN A 900 -3.15 -5.37 -34.14
N PRO A 901 -3.01 -4.77 -35.35
CA PRO A 901 -1.74 -4.67 -36.07
C PRO A 901 -0.54 -4.07 -35.29
N PRO A 902 -0.71 -3.11 -34.35
CA PRO A 902 0.40 -2.61 -33.52
C PRO A 902 0.90 -3.59 -32.45
N ILE A 903 0.15 -4.66 -32.15
CA ILE A 903 0.36 -5.55 -30.99
C ILE A 903 0.66 -6.98 -31.44
N SER A 904 -0.06 -7.48 -32.45
CA SER A 904 0.08 -8.84 -33.00
C SER A 904 1.53 -9.27 -33.32
N PRO A 905 2.40 -8.41 -33.93
CA PRO A 905 3.80 -8.75 -34.18
C PRO A 905 4.70 -8.84 -32.92
N HIS A 906 4.18 -8.46 -31.75
CA HIS A 906 4.94 -8.23 -30.53
C HIS A 906 4.37 -8.98 -29.30
N LEU A 907 3.47 -9.95 -29.52
CA LEU A 907 2.81 -10.71 -28.46
C LEU A 907 3.79 -11.43 -27.51
N PHE A 908 4.94 -11.88 -28.01
CA PHE A 908 6.00 -12.53 -27.20
C PHE A 908 6.58 -11.64 -26.07
N LYS A 909 6.35 -10.33 -26.11
CA LYS A 909 6.76 -9.38 -25.07
C LYS A 909 5.60 -8.53 -24.53
N PHE A 910 4.35 -8.86 -24.88
CA PHE A 910 3.16 -8.11 -24.48
C PHE A 910 2.35 -8.86 -23.42
N HIS A 911 2.14 -8.22 -22.28
CA HIS A 911 1.53 -8.82 -21.10
C HIS A 911 0.20 -8.11 -20.77
N GLY A 912 -0.62 -8.74 -19.94
CA GLY A 912 -1.68 -8.07 -19.22
C GLY A 912 -1.33 -8.07 -17.74
N ILE A 913 -1.42 -6.92 -17.07
CA ILE A 913 -1.30 -6.78 -15.61
C ILE A 913 -2.45 -5.89 -15.17
N LEU A 914 -3.30 -6.38 -14.27
CA LEU A 914 -4.44 -5.64 -13.75
C LEU A 914 -3.98 -4.42 -12.93
N ASN A 915 -4.69 -3.29 -12.99
CA ASN A 915 -4.42 -2.16 -12.08
C ASN A 915 -4.96 -2.43 -10.66
N GLY A 916 -4.28 -1.89 -9.65
CA GLY A 916 -4.85 -1.70 -8.32
C GLY A 916 -5.57 -0.36 -8.16
N ILE A 917 -6.19 -0.15 -7.00
CA ILE A 917 -6.56 1.17 -6.48
C ILE A 917 -5.64 1.61 -5.33
N ASP A 918 -5.59 2.91 -5.08
CA ASP A 918 -4.88 3.49 -3.94
C ASP A 918 -5.73 3.37 -2.65
N PRO A 919 -5.31 2.61 -1.63
CA PRO A 919 -6.04 2.44 -0.38
C PRO A 919 -5.82 3.59 0.62
N ASP A 920 -5.07 4.65 0.27
CA ASP A 920 -5.04 5.91 1.02
C ASP A 920 -6.07 6.92 0.49
N ILE A 921 -6.32 6.91 -0.83
CA ILE A 921 -7.34 7.77 -1.46
C ILE A 921 -8.74 7.15 -1.31
N TRP A 922 -8.87 5.83 -1.48
CA TRP A 922 -10.15 5.13 -1.51
C TRP A 922 -10.36 4.28 -0.25
N ASP A 923 -10.51 4.93 0.90
CA ASP A 923 -10.72 4.24 2.18
C ASP A 923 -11.94 4.75 2.97
N PRO A 924 -13.07 4.01 3.02
CA PRO A 924 -14.22 4.42 3.81
C PRO A 924 -13.96 4.49 5.33
N PHE A 925 -12.82 4.00 5.84
CA PHE A 925 -12.44 4.25 7.23
C PHE A 925 -11.79 5.63 7.44
N ASN A 926 -11.11 6.20 6.44
CA ASN A 926 -10.39 7.47 6.55
C ASN A 926 -10.92 8.60 5.64
N ASP A 927 -11.86 8.32 4.74
CA ASP A 927 -12.54 9.28 3.89
C ASP A 927 -13.30 10.35 4.73
N ASN A 928 -13.09 11.62 4.36
CA ASN A 928 -13.68 12.80 5.00
C ASN A 928 -14.88 13.36 4.23
N PHE A 929 -15.23 12.78 3.07
CA PHE A 929 -16.38 13.18 2.23
C PHE A 929 -17.67 12.41 2.55
N ILE A 930 -17.60 11.42 3.45
CA ILE A 930 -18.72 10.59 3.90
C ILE A 930 -19.11 10.93 5.36
N PRO A 931 -20.39 10.79 5.75
CA PRO A 931 -20.86 11.27 7.06
C PRO A 931 -20.47 10.38 8.24
N VAL A 932 -20.13 9.12 8.00
CA VAL A 932 -19.76 8.11 9.00
C VAL A 932 -18.66 7.24 8.39
N SER A 933 -17.50 7.15 9.05
CA SER A 933 -16.43 6.24 8.64
C SER A 933 -16.79 4.77 8.94
N TYR A 934 -16.50 3.86 8.01
CA TYR A 934 -16.86 2.44 8.14
C TYR A 934 -15.83 1.48 7.56
N THR A 935 -15.98 0.21 7.94
CA THR A 935 -15.18 -0.94 7.50
C THR A 935 -16.12 -2.07 7.05
N SER A 936 -15.60 -3.24 6.68
CA SER A 936 -16.44 -4.41 6.40
C SER A 936 -17.23 -4.89 7.63
N GLU A 937 -16.83 -4.49 8.85
CA GLU A 937 -17.50 -4.82 10.12
C GLU A 937 -18.85 -4.12 10.26
N ASN A 938 -18.92 -2.82 9.91
CA ASN A 938 -20.09 -1.94 10.09
C ASN A 938 -20.61 -1.33 8.77
N VAL A 939 -20.35 -1.99 7.64
CA VAL A 939 -20.70 -1.54 6.28
C VAL A 939 -22.18 -1.16 6.12
N VAL A 940 -23.11 -1.89 6.72
CA VAL A 940 -24.56 -1.64 6.58
C VAL A 940 -24.95 -0.28 7.16
N GLU A 941 -24.38 0.09 8.31
CA GLU A 941 -24.64 1.38 8.97
C GLU A 941 -24.00 2.54 8.22
N GLY A 942 -22.72 2.39 7.84
CA GLY A 942 -21.97 3.40 7.09
C GLY A 942 -22.60 3.70 5.72
N LYS A 943 -22.96 2.66 4.96
CA LYS A 943 -23.66 2.81 3.67
C LYS A 943 -25.05 3.43 3.85
N LYS A 944 -25.81 3.06 4.89
CA LYS A 944 -27.11 3.69 5.18
C LYS A 944 -26.95 5.18 5.46
N ALA A 945 -26.02 5.57 6.32
CA ALA A 945 -25.74 6.99 6.61
C ALA A 945 -25.31 7.76 5.36
N ALA A 946 -24.42 7.19 4.55
CA ALA A 946 -23.99 7.77 3.27
C ALA A 946 -25.15 7.89 2.26
N LYS A 947 -26.04 6.89 2.18
CA LYS A 947 -27.23 6.87 1.32
C LYS A 947 -28.22 7.97 1.70
N GLU A 948 -28.52 8.13 2.98
CA GLU A 948 -29.40 9.20 3.46
C GLU A 948 -28.79 10.59 3.22
N ALA A 949 -27.48 10.76 3.42
CA ALA A 949 -26.76 12.00 3.13
C ALA A 949 -26.70 12.30 1.62
N LEU A 950 -26.54 11.28 0.76
CA LEU A 950 -26.58 11.39 -0.69
C LEU A 950 -27.99 11.82 -1.17
N GLN A 951 -29.03 11.17 -0.66
CA GLN A 951 -30.43 11.52 -0.93
C GLN A 951 -30.69 12.98 -0.54
N GLN A 952 -30.27 13.40 0.66
CA GLN A 952 -30.40 14.77 1.15
C GLN A 952 -29.61 15.79 0.31
N ARG A 953 -28.34 15.53 -0.04
CA ARG A 953 -27.49 16.43 -0.86
C ARG A 953 -28.06 16.65 -2.26
N LEU A 954 -28.77 15.66 -2.81
CA LEU A 954 -29.29 15.69 -4.19
C LEU A 954 -30.78 16.01 -4.30
N GLY A 955 -31.50 16.13 -3.17
CA GLY A 955 -32.94 16.42 -3.14
C GLY A 955 -33.82 15.22 -3.48
N LEU A 956 -33.31 13.99 -3.35
CA LEU A 956 -34.06 12.76 -3.55
C LEU A 956 -34.90 12.41 -2.32
N ARG A 957 -35.92 11.58 -2.51
CA ARG A 957 -36.72 11.01 -1.42
C ARG A 957 -35.84 10.21 -0.47
N ARG A 958 -35.85 10.54 0.82
CA ARG A 958 -35.25 9.73 1.88
C ARG A 958 -36.10 8.48 2.10
N SER A 959 -35.68 7.37 1.50
CA SER A 959 -36.34 6.07 1.59
C SER A 959 -35.33 4.95 1.34
N ASP A 960 -35.41 3.84 2.08
CA ASP A 960 -34.58 2.66 1.80
C ASP A 960 -35.22 1.85 0.66
N ILE A 961 -34.80 2.18 -0.56
CA ILE A 961 -35.06 1.49 -1.81
C ILE A 961 -33.73 1.43 -2.60
N PRO A 962 -33.54 0.50 -3.55
CA PRO A 962 -32.25 0.32 -4.23
C PRO A 962 -31.79 1.61 -4.93
N LEU A 963 -30.56 2.06 -4.66
CA LEU A 963 -29.94 3.21 -5.34
C LEU A 963 -28.82 2.74 -6.27
N VAL A 964 -28.96 3.06 -7.57
CA VAL A 964 -27.94 2.79 -8.60
C VAL A 964 -27.13 4.07 -8.86
N GLY A 965 -25.83 4.01 -8.58
CA GLY A 965 -24.87 5.05 -8.93
C GLY A 965 -24.21 4.80 -10.29
N ILE A 966 -23.93 5.87 -11.03
CA ILE A 966 -23.23 5.85 -12.33
C ILE A 966 -22.17 6.95 -12.29
N ILE A 967 -20.89 6.59 -12.18
CA ILE A 967 -19.76 7.55 -12.16
C ILE A 967 -18.88 7.27 -13.37
N SER A 968 -19.02 8.09 -14.43
CA SER A 968 -18.25 7.91 -15.67
C SER A 968 -18.24 9.15 -16.56
N ARG A 969 -17.16 9.32 -17.35
CA ARG A 969 -17.18 10.21 -18.53
C ARG A 969 -18.23 9.73 -19.52
N LEU A 970 -18.98 10.66 -20.12
CA LEU A 970 -20.09 10.34 -21.02
C LEU A 970 -19.57 10.29 -22.48
N THR A 971 -18.94 9.17 -22.83
CA THR A 971 -18.39 8.89 -24.18
C THR A 971 -18.99 7.61 -24.77
N VAL A 972 -18.86 7.40 -26.09
CA VAL A 972 -19.39 6.20 -26.77
C VAL A 972 -18.81 4.90 -26.16
N GLN A 973 -17.50 4.87 -25.87
CA GLN A 973 -16.82 3.80 -25.11
C GLN A 973 -17.62 3.36 -23.89
N LYS A 974 -18.12 4.32 -23.09
CA LYS A 974 -18.78 4.07 -21.80
C LYS A 974 -20.26 3.68 -21.93
N GLY A 975 -20.70 3.31 -23.14
CA GLY A 975 -22.04 2.77 -23.38
C GLY A 975 -23.15 3.77 -23.11
N ILE A 976 -23.01 5.04 -23.52
CA ILE A 976 -24.01 6.10 -23.23
C ILE A 976 -25.47 5.74 -23.54
N HIS A 977 -25.76 4.87 -24.51
CA HIS A 977 -27.11 4.38 -24.78
C HIS A 977 -27.58 3.34 -23.75
N LEU A 978 -26.68 2.48 -23.27
CA LEU A 978 -26.89 1.53 -22.17
C LEU A 978 -27.03 2.26 -20.82
N ILE A 979 -26.29 3.35 -20.60
CA ILE A 979 -26.46 4.26 -19.46
C ILE A 979 -27.87 4.85 -19.47
N LYS A 980 -28.30 5.46 -20.60
CA LYS A 980 -29.66 6.02 -20.74
C LYS A 980 -30.74 4.97 -20.50
N HIS A 981 -30.54 3.74 -20.98
CA HIS A 981 -31.47 2.62 -20.76
C HIS A 981 -31.51 2.18 -19.28
N GLY A 982 -30.36 1.95 -18.65
CA GLY A 982 -30.26 1.53 -17.25
C GLY A 982 -30.85 2.54 -16.25
N ILE A 983 -30.78 3.84 -16.57
CA ILE A 983 -31.48 4.91 -15.83
C ILE A 983 -33.00 4.64 -15.81
N TRP A 984 -33.63 4.45 -16.97
CA TRP A 984 -35.06 4.14 -17.05
C TRP A 984 -35.38 2.79 -16.39
N ARG A 985 -34.56 1.75 -16.63
CA ARG A 985 -34.81 0.43 -16.04
C ARG A 985 -34.77 0.41 -14.52
N THR A 986 -33.92 1.26 -13.91
CA THR A 986 -33.85 1.42 -12.46
C THR A 986 -35.15 2.03 -11.91
N LEU A 987 -35.73 3.00 -12.61
CA LEU A 987 -37.00 3.63 -12.26
C LEU A 987 -38.19 2.67 -12.47
N ASP A 988 -38.22 1.92 -13.57
CA ASP A 988 -39.20 0.84 -13.81
C ASP A 988 -39.20 -0.23 -12.70
N ARG A 989 -38.04 -0.46 -12.07
CA ARG A 989 -37.85 -1.37 -10.93
C ARG A 989 -38.03 -0.70 -9.56
N ASN A 990 -38.61 0.51 -9.52
CA ASN A 990 -38.91 1.28 -8.31
C ASN A 990 -37.66 1.57 -7.45
N GLY A 991 -36.50 1.75 -8.09
CA GLY A 991 -35.26 2.20 -7.47
C GLY A 991 -35.00 3.71 -7.69
N GLN A 992 -33.90 4.20 -7.13
CA GLN A 992 -33.36 5.54 -7.37
C GLN A 992 -32.10 5.47 -8.21
N VAL A 993 -31.81 6.54 -8.95
CA VAL A 993 -30.63 6.61 -9.82
C VAL A 993 -29.89 7.94 -9.71
N VAL A 994 -28.57 7.87 -9.51
CA VAL A 994 -27.67 9.02 -9.46
C VAL A 994 -26.57 8.86 -10.49
N LEU A 995 -26.42 9.85 -11.37
CA LEU A 995 -25.34 9.90 -12.36
C LEU A 995 -24.43 11.10 -12.07
N LEU A 996 -23.11 10.87 -12.12
CA LEU A 996 -22.07 11.89 -12.04
C LEU A 996 -21.11 11.75 -13.23
N GLY A 997 -20.98 12.83 -14.02
CA GLY A 997 -19.98 12.92 -15.07
C GLY A 997 -20.43 13.74 -16.29
N SER A 998 -19.45 14.23 -17.06
CA SER A 998 -19.64 15.11 -18.22
C SER A 998 -19.25 14.44 -19.54
N ALA A 999 -19.75 14.98 -20.65
CA ALA A 999 -19.39 14.59 -22.01
C ALA A 999 -18.41 15.61 -22.64
N PRO A 1000 -17.29 15.17 -23.24
CA PRO A 1000 -16.43 16.03 -24.05
C PRO A 1000 -17.08 16.52 -25.36
N ASP A 1001 -18.07 15.79 -25.88
CA ASP A 1001 -18.88 16.21 -27.03
C ASP A 1001 -20.09 17.02 -26.56
N PRO A 1002 -20.24 18.31 -26.94
CA PRO A 1002 -21.37 19.14 -26.53
C PRO A 1002 -22.74 18.59 -26.95
N ARG A 1003 -22.81 17.75 -27.99
CA ARG A 1003 -24.05 17.09 -28.42
C ARG A 1003 -24.47 16.04 -27.40
N ILE A 1004 -23.53 15.22 -26.94
CA ILE A 1004 -23.77 14.21 -25.91
C ILE A 1004 -24.07 14.90 -24.56
N GLN A 1005 -23.40 16.00 -24.23
CA GLN A 1005 -23.71 16.81 -23.05
C GLN A 1005 -25.16 17.31 -23.09
N ASN A 1006 -25.58 17.93 -24.20
CA ASN A 1006 -26.94 18.44 -24.37
C ASN A 1006 -28.00 17.31 -24.35
N ASP A 1007 -27.70 16.14 -24.91
CA ASP A 1007 -28.52 14.94 -24.82
C ASP A 1007 -28.81 14.52 -23.36
N PHE A 1008 -27.78 14.54 -22.51
CA PHE A 1008 -27.93 14.23 -21.08
C PHE A 1008 -28.57 15.37 -20.28
N VAL A 1009 -28.37 16.64 -20.66
CA VAL A 1009 -29.11 17.79 -20.10
C VAL A 1009 -30.62 17.66 -20.39
N ASN A 1010 -30.98 17.30 -21.63
CA ASN A 1010 -32.37 17.08 -22.01
C ASN A 1010 -33.01 15.92 -21.21
N LEU A 1011 -32.27 14.82 -21.02
CA LEU A 1011 -32.71 13.71 -20.17
C LEU A 1011 -32.85 14.13 -18.69
N ALA A 1012 -31.91 14.93 -18.17
CA ALA A 1012 -31.98 15.46 -16.81
C ALA A 1012 -33.22 16.34 -16.61
N ASN A 1013 -33.57 17.18 -17.58
CA ASN A 1013 -34.78 18.01 -17.56
C ASN A 1013 -36.08 17.19 -17.64
N GLN A 1014 -36.09 16.12 -18.44
CA GLN A 1014 -37.21 15.17 -18.53
C GLN A 1014 -37.41 14.43 -17.19
N LEU A 1015 -36.33 13.95 -16.59
CA LEU A 1015 -36.35 13.26 -15.30
C LEU A 1015 -36.73 14.19 -14.16
N HIS A 1016 -36.23 15.43 -14.14
CA HIS A 1016 -36.64 16.42 -13.15
C HIS A 1016 -38.14 16.79 -13.26
N SER A 1017 -38.73 16.70 -14.45
CA SER A 1017 -40.16 16.93 -14.67
C SER A 1017 -41.07 15.75 -14.30
N SER A 1018 -40.53 14.56 -14.02
CA SER A 1018 -41.32 13.31 -13.89
C SER A 1018 -40.94 12.39 -12.74
N HIS A 1019 -39.69 12.45 -12.27
CA HIS A 1019 -39.05 11.56 -11.30
C HIS A 1019 -38.08 12.35 -10.41
N SER A 1020 -38.40 13.60 -10.06
CA SER A 1020 -37.50 14.53 -9.34
C SER A 1020 -37.03 14.03 -7.98
N ASP A 1021 -37.81 13.17 -7.33
CA ASP A 1021 -37.49 12.56 -6.04
C ASP A 1021 -36.76 11.20 -6.16
N CYS A 1022 -36.59 10.67 -7.38
CA CYS A 1022 -35.98 9.37 -7.66
C CYS A 1022 -34.75 9.42 -8.58
N ALA A 1023 -34.56 10.46 -9.39
CA ALA A 1023 -33.48 10.55 -10.37
C ALA A 1023 -32.70 11.88 -10.32
N ARG A 1024 -31.37 11.82 -10.27
CA ARG A 1024 -30.49 13.00 -10.35
C ARG A 1024 -29.30 12.79 -11.29
N LEU A 1025 -29.12 13.71 -12.24
CA LEU A 1025 -28.00 13.74 -13.18
C LEU A 1025 -27.13 14.97 -12.91
N CYS A 1026 -25.90 14.76 -12.40
CA CYS A 1026 -24.90 15.77 -12.10
C CYS A 1026 -23.83 15.79 -13.21
N LEU A 1027 -23.99 16.69 -14.18
CA LEU A 1027 -23.24 16.64 -15.45
C LEU A 1027 -21.89 17.39 -15.43
N THR A 1028 -21.20 17.31 -14.30
CA THR A 1028 -19.95 18.03 -13.95
C THR A 1028 -18.95 17.09 -13.25
N TYR A 1029 -17.75 17.59 -12.95
CA TYR A 1029 -16.84 16.95 -11.98
C TYR A 1029 -17.17 17.45 -10.56
N ASP A 1030 -17.31 16.55 -9.60
CA ASP A 1030 -17.50 16.83 -8.16
C ASP A 1030 -16.92 15.65 -7.39
N GLU A 1031 -15.67 15.78 -6.95
CA GLU A 1031 -14.89 14.71 -6.31
C GLU A 1031 -15.49 14.29 -4.95
N PRO A 1032 -15.84 15.21 -4.02
CA PRO A 1032 -16.59 14.87 -2.82
C PRO A 1032 -17.94 14.19 -3.08
N LEU A 1033 -18.63 14.48 -4.20
CA LEU A 1033 -19.85 13.76 -4.57
C LEU A 1033 -19.55 12.36 -5.10
N SER A 1034 -18.44 12.14 -5.79
CA SER A 1034 -18.07 10.81 -6.29
C SER A 1034 -17.86 9.81 -5.14
N HIS A 1035 -17.13 10.21 -4.09
CA HIS A 1035 -16.97 9.45 -2.85
C HIS A 1035 -18.32 9.14 -2.19
N LEU A 1036 -19.17 10.15 -2.02
CA LEU A 1036 -20.49 9.98 -1.41
C LEU A 1036 -21.43 9.08 -2.25
N ILE A 1037 -21.29 9.04 -3.57
CA ILE A 1037 -22.01 8.08 -4.44
C ILE A 1037 -21.44 6.67 -4.28
N TYR A 1038 -20.12 6.49 -4.26
CA TYR A 1038 -19.52 5.16 -4.01
C TYR A 1038 -19.93 4.59 -2.64
N ALA A 1039 -20.06 5.45 -1.62
CA ALA A 1039 -20.52 5.05 -0.29
C ALA A 1039 -22.04 4.83 -0.22
N GLY A 1040 -22.84 5.75 -0.76
CA GLY A 1040 -24.30 5.80 -0.59
C GLY A 1040 -25.13 5.03 -1.62
N ALA A 1041 -24.54 4.56 -2.72
CA ALA A 1041 -25.22 3.64 -3.63
C ALA A 1041 -25.28 2.21 -3.08
N ASP A 1042 -26.30 1.46 -3.48
CA ASP A 1042 -26.34 0.00 -3.31
C ASP A 1042 -25.59 -0.69 -4.47
N PHE A 1043 -25.74 -0.15 -5.68
CA PHE A 1043 -25.16 -0.68 -6.93
C PHE A 1043 -24.39 0.38 -7.70
N ILE A 1044 -23.31 0.00 -8.39
CA ILE A 1044 -22.61 0.86 -9.36
C ILE A 1044 -22.67 0.23 -10.76
N LEU A 1045 -23.35 0.90 -11.69
CA LEU A 1045 -23.57 0.40 -13.06
C LEU A 1045 -22.46 0.89 -14.01
N VAL A 1046 -21.72 -0.06 -14.60
CA VAL A 1046 -20.61 0.20 -15.54
C VAL A 1046 -20.85 -0.55 -16.87
N PRO A 1047 -21.68 0.00 -17.78
CA PRO A 1047 -22.10 -0.68 -19.00
C PRO A 1047 -21.18 -0.32 -20.19
N SER A 1048 -19.87 -0.24 -19.95
CA SER A 1048 -18.89 0.12 -20.98
C SER A 1048 -18.88 -0.89 -22.12
N LEU A 1049 -18.82 -0.42 -23.37
CA LEU A 1049 -18.74 -1.27 -24.56
C LEU A 1049 -17.42 -2.04 -24.59
N PHE A 1050 -16.33 -1.38 -24.21
CA PHE A 1050 -15.04 -1.98 -23.88
C PHE A 1050 -14.42 -1.20 -22.71
N GLU A 1051 -13.63 -1.86 -21.88
CA GLU A 1051 -13.04 -1.23 -20.70
C GLU A 1051 -11.63 -1.80 -20.43
N PRO A 1052 -10.55 -1.05 -20.73
CA PRO A 1052 -9.18 -1.56 -20.58
C PRO A 1052 -8.88 -2.12 -19.19
N CYS A 1053 -9.32 -1.42 -18.14
CA CYS A 1053 -9.32 -1.94 -16.77
C CYS A 1053 -10.63 -1.58 -16.06
N GLY A 1054 -10.91 -0.28 -16.00
CA GLY A 1054 -11.89 0.28 -15.07
C GLY A 1054 -11.30 0.38 -13.67
N LEU A 1055 -11.48 1.54 -13.02
CA LEU A 1055 -11.23 1.72 -11.59
C LEU A 1055 -12.56 1.82 -10.81
N THR A 1056 -13.63 2.26 -11.47
CA THR A 1056 -14.98 2.47 -10.92
C THR A 1056 -15.54 1.25 -10.18
N GLN A 1057 -15.34 0.04 -10.71
CA GLN A 1057 -15.80 -1.20 -10.08
C GLN A 1057 -14.94 -1.61 -8.88
N LEU A 1058 -13.63 -1.34 -8.91
CA LEU A 1058 -12.72 -1.58 -7.78
C LEU A 1058 -13.05 -0.67 -6.60
N ILE A 1059 -13.26 0.62 -6.89
CA ILE A 1059 -13.68 1.62 -5.90
C ILE A 1059 -15.08 1.27 -5.35
N ALA A 1060 -16.02 0.86 -6.21
CA ALA A 1060 -17.35 0.42 -5.77
C ALA A 1060 -17.26 -0.72 -4.72
N MET A 1061 -16.50 -1.77 -5.03
CA MET A 1061 -16.27 -2.89 -4.12
C MET A 1061 -15.61 -2.45 -2.81
N ARG A 1062 -14.60 -1.57 -2.88
CA ARG A 1062 -13.92 -1.01 -1.70
C ARG A 1062 -14.85 -0.23 -0.76
N TYR A 1063 -15.92 0.37 -1.28
CA TYR A 1063 -16.96 1.08 -0.51
C TYR A 1063 -18.21 0.22 -0.23
N GLY A 1064 -18.17 -1.09 -0.51
CA GLY A 1064 -19.28 -2.01 -0.28
C GLY A 1064 -20.45 -1.87 -1.26
N SER A 1065 -20.27 -1.14 -2.36
CA SER A 1065 -21.27 -1.00 -3.43
C SER A 1065 -21.09 -2.08 -4.49
N ILE A 1066 -22.18 -2.74 -4.87
CA ILE A 1066 -22.09 -3.93 -5.72
C ILE A 1066 -21.97 -3.54 -7.20
N PRO A 1067 -20.91 -3.95 -7.92
CA PRO A 1067 -20.74 -3.60 -9.31
C PRO A 1067 -21.71 -4.39 -10.21
N VAL A 1068 -22.32 -3.68 -11.17
CA VAL A 1068 -23.17 -4.22 -12.23
C VAL A 1068 -22.54 -3.89 -13.57
N VAL A 1069 -21.92 -4.86 -14.25
CA VAL A 1069 -20.95 -4.60 -15.32
C VAL A 1069 -21.19 -5.40 -16.60
N ARG A 1070 -20.74 -4.86 -17.73
CA ARG A 1070 -20.58 -5.66 -18.96
C ARG A 1070 -19.32 -6.54 -18.85
N LYS A 1071 -19.38 -7.79 -19.30
CA LYS A 1071 -18.18 -8.65 -19.43
C LYS A 1071 -17.29 -8.16 -20.59
N THR A 1072 -16.26 -7.39 -20.27
CA THR A 1072 -15.21 -6.95 -21.21
C THR A 1072 -13.98 -6.44 -20.44
N GLY A 1073 -12.79 -6.67 -21.00
CA GLY A 1073 -11.50 -6.24 -20.43
C GLY A 1073 -11.38 -6.46 -18.92
N GLY A 1074 -10.93 -5.44 -18.20
CA GLY A 1074 -10.73 -5.54 -16.74
C GLY A 1074 -12.01 -5.66 -15.92
N LEU A 1075 -13.19 -5.31 -16.45
CA LEU A 1075 -14.47 -5.54 -15.77
C LEU A 1075 -14.74 -7.04 -15.62
N TYR A 1076 -14.37 -7.83 -16.63
CA TYR A 1076 -14.46 -9.29 -16.55
C TYR A 1076 -13.38 -9.88 -15.63
N ASP A 1077 -12.14 -9.36 -15.66
CA ASP A 1077 -11.08 -9.85 -14.75
C ASP A 1077 -11.39 -9.60 -13.26
N THR A 1078 -12.15 -8.55 -12.93
CA THR A 1078 -12.38 -8.07 -11.55
C THR A 1078 -13.75 -8.43 -10.97
N VAL A 1079 -14.79 -8.50 -11.80
CA VAL A 1079 -16.15 -8.83 -11.34
C VAL A 1079 -16.47 -10.28 -11.67
N PHE A 1080 -16.75 -11.05 -10.62
CA PHE A 1080 -17.20 -12.43 -10.66
C PHE A 1080 -18.69 -12.47 -10.36
N ASP A 1081 -19.47 -12.92 -11.36
CA ASP A 1081 -20.91 -13.06 -11.28
C ASP A 1081 -21.36 -14.02 -10.16
N VAL A 1082 -22.25 -13.54 -9.28
CA VAL A 1082 -22.77 -14.29 -8.13
C VAL A 1082 -23.44 -15.63 -8.47
N ASP A 1083 -24.03 -15.75 -9.66
CA ASP A 1083 -24.69 -16.99 -10.09
C ASP A 1083 -23.72 -17.90 -10.85
N ASN A 1084 -22.88 -17.32 -11.72
CA ASN A 1084 -22.17 -18.05 -12.78
C ASN A 1084 -20.66 -18.27 -12.53
N ASP A 1085 -19.97 -17.40 -11.79
CA ASP A 1085 -18.50 -17.36 -11.77
C ASP A 1085 -17.83 -18.00 -10.54
N LYS A 1086 -18.57 -18.78 -9.72
CA LYS A 1086 -18.06 -19.38 -8.47
C LYS A 1086 -16.70 -20.08 -8.63
N GLN A 1087 -16.55 -20.91 -9.67
CA GLN A 1087 -15.28 -21.60 -9.97
C GLN A 1087 -14.17 -20.62 -10.40
N ARG A 1088 -14.51 -19.56 -11.15
CA ARG A 1088 -13.57 -18.55 -11.65
C ARG A 1088 -13.05 -17.64 -10.52
N ALA A 1089 -13.88 -17.36 -9.52
CA ALA A 1089 -13.48 -16.67 -8.29
C ALA A 1089 -12.61 -17.58 -7.42
N GLN A 1090 -13.04 -18.83 -7.18
CA GLN A 1090 -12.32 -19.80 -6.35
C GLN A 1090 -10.91 -20.09 -6.88
N ALA A 1091 -10.73 -20.15 -8.21
CA ALA A 1091 -9.42 -20.32 -8.85
C ALA A 1091 -8.43 -19.16 -8.57
N GLN A 1092 -8.91 -18.01 -8.10
CA GLN A 1092 -8.08 -16.88 -7.66
C GLN A 1092 -8.01 -16.72 -6.14
N GLY A 1093 -8.61 -17.64 -5.37
CA GLY A 1093 -8.75 -17.50 -3.92
C GLY A 1093 -9.82 -16.49 -3.48
N LEU A 1094 -10.75 -16.17 -4.37
CA LEU A 1094 -11.80 -15.17 -4.18
C LEU A 1094 -13.20 -15.80 -4.17
N GLU A 1095 -14.17 -15.01 -3.74
CA GLU A 1095 -15.61 -15.32 -3.76
C GLU A 1095 -16.33 -14.41 -4.77
N PRO A 1096 -17.49 -14.80 -5.33
CA PRO A 1096 -18.27 -13.93 -6.21
C PRO A 1096 -18.66 -12.60 -5.57
N ASN A 1097 -18.62 -11.52 -6.36
CA ASN A 1097 -18.60 -10.14 -5.86
C ASN A 1097 -19.53 -9.16 -6.62
N GLY A 1098 -20.20 -9.56 -7.70
CA GLY A 1098 -21.09 -8.65 -8.42
C GLY A 1098 -22.01 -9.30 -9.44
N PHE A 1099 -22.65 -8.47 -10.25
CA PHE A 1099 -23.56 -8.88 -11.33
C PHE A 1099 -22.97 -8.51 -12.68
N SER A 1100 -23.01 -9.44 -13.63
CA SER A 1100 -22.48 -9.26 -14.97
C SER A 1100 -23.53 -9.47 -16.06
N PHE A 1101 -23.26 -8.91 -17.25
CA PHE A 1101 -24.01 -9.25 -18.46
C PHE A 1101 -23.14 -9.37 -19.71
N ASP A 1102 -23.62 -10.23 -20.60
CA ASP A 1102 -23.18 -10.37 -21.99
C ASP A 1102 -24.06 -9.48 -22.90
N GLY A 1103 -23.69 -9.38 -24.18
CA GLY A 1103 -24.36 -8.47 -25.12
C GLY A 1103 -23.85 -7.03 -25.04
N ALA A 1104 -24.38 -6.15 -25.86
CA ALA A 1104 -24.01 -4.72 -25.94
C ALA A 1104 -25.26 -3.88 -26.23
N ASP A 1105 -26.35 -4.27 -25.56
CA ASP A 1105 -27.72 -3.95 -25.90
C ASP A 1105 -28.59 -3.82 -24.62
N PRO A 1106 -29.80 -3.26 -24.72
CA PRO A 1106 -30.71 -3.11 -23.59
C PRO A 1106 -31.04 -4.41 -22.83
N GLY A 1107 -31.10 -5.56 -23.51
CA GLY A 1107 -31.49 -6.83 -22.90
C GLY A 1107 -30.44 -7.37 -21.93
N GLY A 1108 -29.15 -7.20 -22.24
CA GLY A 1108 -28.05 -7.51 -21.32
C GLY A 1108 -28.10 -6.65 -20.05
N VAL A 1109 -28.31 -5.33 -20.21
CA VAL A 1109 -28.45 -4.39 -19.09
C VAL A 1109 -29.64 -4.76 -18.20
N ASP A 1110 -30.79 -5.07 -18.82
CA ASP A 1110 -31.99 -5.53 -18.13
C ASP A 1110 -31.72 -6.82 -17.36
N TYR A 1111 -31.04 -7.80 -17.95
CA TYR A 1111 -30.73 -9.07 -17.28
C TYR A 1111 -29.95 -8.88 -15.98
N ALA A 1112 -28.86 -8.09 -15.99
CA ALA A 1112 -28.06 -7.86 -14.79
C ALA A 1112 -28.76 -6.96 -13.76
N LEU A 1113 -29.33 -5.82 -14.18
CA LEU A 1113 -30.07 -4.94 -13.26
C LEU A 1113 -31.28 -5.63 -12.63
N ASN A 1114 -31.97 -6.50 -13.39
CA ASN A 1114 -33.12 -7.21 -12.84
C ASN A 1114 -32.73 -8.21 -11.74
N ARG A 1115 -31.63 -8.96 -11.92
CA ARG A 1115 -31.08 -9.85 -10.87
C ARG A 1115 -30.60 -9.06 -9.66
N ALA A 1116 -29.81 -8.02 -9.90
CA ALA A 1116 -29.25 -7.15 -8.86
C ALA A 1116 -30.35 -6.55 -7.97
N ILE A 1117 -31.34 -5.88 -8.58
CA ILE A 1117 -32.42 -5.22 -7.84
C ILE A 1117 -33.36 -6.25 -7.16
N SER A 1118 -33.59 -7.42 -7.76
CA SER A 1118 -34.33 -8.48 -7.05
C SER A 1118 -33.56 -9.00 -5.83
N ALA A 1119 -32.27 -9.31 -5.94
CA ALA A 1119 -31.49 -9.78 -4.80
C ALA A 1119 -31.43 -8.76 -3.64
N TRP A 1120 -31.57 -7.45 -3.93
CA TRP A 1120 -31.72 -6.40 -2.91
C TRP A 1120 -33.04 -6.50 -2.14
N TYR A 1121 -34.17 -6.66 -2.84
CA TYR A 1121 -35.51 -6.73 -2.25
C TYR A 1121 -35.78 -8.11 -1.62
N ASP A 1122 -35.50 -9.17 -2.37
CA ASP A 1122 -35.87 -10.55 -2.10
C ASP A 1122 -34.85 -11.27 -1.18
N GLY A 1123 -33.64 -10.70 -1.01
CA GLY A 1123 -32.49 -11.33 -0.36
C GLY A 1123 -31.62 -10.39 0.48
N ARG A 1124 -32.23 -9.42 1.18
CA ARG A 1124 -31.53 -8.29 1.85
C ARG A 1124 -30.37 -8.71 2.79
N GLU A 1125 -30.49 -9.80 3.53
CA GLU A 1125 -29.39 -10.30 4.40
C GLU A 1125 -28.20 -10.81 3.59
N TRP A 1126 -28.47 -11.60 2.54
CA TRP A 1126 -27.44 -12.06 1.60
C TRP A 1126 -26.79 -10.88 0.87
N PHE A 1127 -27.57 -9.87 0.49
CA PHE A 1127 -27.05 -8.63 -0.11
C PHE A 1127 -26.11 -7.88 0.86
N ASN A 1128 -26.47 -7.76 2.13
CA ASN A 1128 -25.60 -7.17 3.15
C ASN A 1128 -24.31 -7.99 3.37
N SER A 1129 -24.41 -9.33 3.31
CA SER A 1129 -23.23 -10.22 3.32
C SER A 1129 -22.33 -10.01 2.09
N LEU A 1130 -22.92 -9.77 0.91
CA LEU A 1130 -22.19 -9.42 -0.31
C LEU A 1130 -21.48 -8.05 -0.14
N CYS A 1131 -22.15 -7.03 0.38
CA CYS A 1131 -21.54 -5.73 0.69
C CYS A 1131 -20.32 -5.84 1.63
N LYS A 1132 -20.40 -6.68 2.66
CA LYS A 1132 -19.26 -7.00 3.53
C LYS A 1132 -18.13 -7.68 2.76
N ARG A 1133 -18.46 -8.76 2.05
CA ARG A 1133 -17.52 -9.58 1.27
C ARG A 1133 -16.71 -8.77 0.26
N VAL A 1134 -17.33 -7.84 -0.48
CA VAL A 1134 -16.61 -7.08 -1.52
C VAL A 1134 -15.59 -6.09 -0.94
N MET A 1135 -15.79 -5.63 0.30
CA MET A 1135 -14.82 -4.79 1.02
C MET A 1135 -13.63 -5.59 1.58
N GLU A 1136 -13.78 -6.91 1.75
CA GLU A 1136 -12.75 -7.83 2.25
C GLU A 1136 -11.85 -8.40 1.14
N GLN A 1137 -12.14 -8.05 -0.13
CA GLN A 1137 -11.30 -8.40 -1.28
C GLN A 1137 -10.25 -7.30 -1.51
N ASP A 1138 -8.99 -7.69 -1.55
CA ASP A 1138 -7.89 -6.76 -1.80
C ASP A 1138 -7.79 -6.43 -3.30
N TRP A 1139 -8.19 -5.21 -3.64
CA TRP A 1139 -8.07 -4.61 -4.96
C TRP A 1139 -6.98 -3.52 -5.01
N SER A 1140 -6.12 -3.45 -4.00
CA SER A 1140 -4.99 -2.51 -3.97
C SER A 1140 -3.83 -2.95 -4.87
N TRP A 1141 -2.77 -2.14 -4.92
CA TRP A 1141 -1.54 -2.47 -5.64
C TRP A 1141 -0.68 -3.59 -5.03
N ASN A 1142 -1.04 -4.12 -3.85
CA ASN A 1142 -0.29 -5.20 -3.16
C ASN A 1142 0.10 -6.38 -4.07
N ARG A 1143 -0.78 -6.77 -5.00
CA ARG A 1143 -0.52 -7.82 -6.00
C ARG A 1143 -0.05 -7.26 -7.34
N PRO A 1144 -0.75 -6.31 -8.00
CA PRO A 1144 -0.30 -5.68 -9.25
C PRO A 1144 1.14 -5.17 -9.26
N ALA A 1145 1.63 -4.58 -8.16
CA ALA A 1145 3.00 -4.09 -8.09
C ALA A 1145 4.02 -5.22 -8.21
N LEU A 1146 3.75 -6.40 -7.64
CA LEU A 1146 4.61 -7.58 -7.78
C LEU A 1146 4.65 -8.06 -9.24
N ASP A 1147 3.50 -8.15 -9.91
CA ASP A 1147 3.44 -8.52 -11.34
C ASP A 1147 4.19 -7.49 -12.24
N TYR A 1148 4.20 -6.20 -11.86
CA TYR A 1148 5.03 -5.17 -12.50
C TYR A 1148 6.52 -5.31 -12.19
N MET A 1149 6.91 -5.65 -10.96
CA MET A 1149 8.30 -5.93 -10.59
C MET A 1149 8.85 -7.10 -11.40
N GLU A 1150 8.11 -8.20 -11.51
CA GLU A 1150 8.49 -9.34 -12.35
C GLU A 1150 8.67 -8.94 -13.82
N LEU A 1151 7.84 -8.01 -14.34
CA LEU A 1151 8.01 -7.46 -15.69
C LEU A 1151 9.30 -6.63 -15.84
N TYR A 1152 9.69 -5.88 -14.81
CA TYR A 1152 10.93 -5.10 -14.79
C TYR A 1152 12.16 -6.01 -14.74
N HIS A 1153 12.17 -7.03 -13.86
CA HIS A 1153 13.25 -8.02 -13.83
C HIS A 1153 13.33 -8.79 -15.16
N ALA A 1154 12.20 -9.22 -15.72
CA ALA A 1154 12.14 -9.91 -17.01
C ALA A 1154 12.50 -9.04 -18.24
N ALA A 1155 12.70 -7.72 -18.07
CA ALA A 1155 13.26 -6.85 -19.11
C ALA A 1155 14.78 -6.61 -18.95
N ARG A 1156 15.33 -6.83 -17.75
CA ARG A 1156 16.77 -6.70 -17.44
C ARG A 1156 17.55 -8.00 -17.72
N LYS A 1157 16.86 -9.15 -17.77
CA LYS A 1157 17.35 -10.41 -18.36
C LYS A 1157 17.68 -10.21 -19.84
#